data_AF-A0A4Q4Y8F7-F1
#
_entry.id   AF-A0A4Q4Y8F7-F1
#
_cell.length_a   1.000
_cell.length_b   1.000
_cell.length_c   1.000
_cell.angle_alpha   90.00
_cell.angle_beta   90.00
_cell.angle_gamma   90.00
#
_symmetry.space_group_name_H-M   'P 1'
#
loop_
_entity.id
_entity.type
_entity.pdbx_description
1 polymer ?
#
loop_
_entity_poly.entity_id
_entity_poly.type
_entity_poly.pdbx_seq_one_letter_code
_entity_poly.pdbx_strand_id
1 'polypeptide(L)'
;MGLFRTLLPLLLAVGSNVRQCLGQSGTPTLYTDPATGITFDTWIVPDKNSAPGGTFGGITFGVALPSDALEVDADEFIGILQCPSNSTVLTGWCGVSLGGPMTNSLLLTAWPYKDEVLTSFRFATGYVAPQLYTGDAKLTQVSSNTNQTHYSVIFRCQNCLSWSQSGASGSASTSSGVLVLGWANAFPAPAEPECASEASFSQHDNGQGIFGAQLDSNAANPSYSKWAELATATVTGSCGDATPTTTSSTTAGPTATGVPVPTGSVYDYIVVGSGAGGIPVADKLSEAGKKVLLIEKGPPSSGRWGGDIKPEWLQGTNLTRFDVPGLCNEIWVNSDGIACTDTDQMAGCVVGGGTAVNAGLWWKPYELDWDYNFPNGWKAKDMKAATNRVFSRIPGTDTPSMDGKRYLQQGFEILAGGLKSSGWKEVTANNVPNQKNRTLSHSPFMYSNGERGGAMATYLVSADKRSNFDLWTNTAVKRVIRSGGHITGVEVEAFKNGGYQGVVKTTAVTGRVILSAGAFGSAKILMRSGIGPVDQLEIVKSSTDGPTMISNSSWIELPVGYNLEDHTNTDVVVSHPDVVFYDFYEAYDNPIPADKDMYLDKRSGILAQAAPNIGPLFWEEIKGADGVVRQLQWTARVEGSLDTPNGIAMTMSQYLGRGAKSRGRMTITPALTTVVSTQPYLRDKNDVQAVIQGIKSVKDALKDVPNLVWNHPSENQTVEDYVNDMLVSYTNRRSNHWIGTNKLGTDDGRSGGTSVVDVNTKVYGTDNLFVVDAGIFPGHITTNPQAYIMIAAERASERILALPANTAQRRYAQCGGRSWTGSFTCQEPYTCTYLNPYYSQSVQDEFADKMDNKMSNIKQKATPKQIPGQDKVSPAAISEAKYLLGNFERAKEKRFHFERIIAEGSFGVTFKMKMWEKPSLTLGLKPKFQGAIHISQPFHIDDTESGNTLVYLKGPALFIEWLDNGLLYDFIERAGDWGKPLPNRMLWRLFLCLMIHNFEEREHKDVPMVKLIDFGMSRELREIEKIPDAAAKTNMLDIGKVMLAFLGCSHRGGASDMKVTYRGKEKTIKSFARDIDGLSPTYKAPAAIVAHHKEKMENLDPDIRSLVALCCVQDPNERPELEDLLGEVERYVKTKEQNDYVGKKYYENESNAAISRIVSEVMLDAKDKEETEPIPPLRPPFLSTPSLGPSLLNPFPGVSRDPLDAYGIPPPPPGLGPGSGGAGGYSPGQTGFGGDSFPGERSYGAPPSK
;
A
#
# COMPACT_ATOMS: atom_id res chain seq x y z
N MET A 1 -11.81 90.91 8.49
CA MET A 1 -11.54 90.21 9.77
C MET A 1 -12.89 89.82 10.37
N GLY A 2 -13.09 88.66 11.01
CA GLY A 2 -12.32 87.40 10.92
C GLY A 2 -12.89 86.47 9.82
N LEU A 3 -12.22 85.47 9.25
CA LEU A 3 -10.96 84.80 9.62
C LEU A 3 -11.04 84.05 10.96
N PHE A 4 -10.61 82.77 10.96
CA PHE A 4 -10.65 81.78 12.06
C PHE A 4 -12.04 81.36 12.61
N ARG A 5 -12.70 80.36 11.98
CA ARG A 5 -13.34 79.24 12.73
C ARG A 5 -13.81 77.99 11.95
N THR A 6 -13.85 77.97 10.63
CA THR A 6 -14.34 76.80 9.84
C THR A 6 -13.23 75.89 9.26
N LEU A 7 -11.96 76.15 9.58
CA LEU A 7 -10.80 75.68 8.80
C LEU A 7 -10.05 74.46 9.39
N LEU A 8 -10.71 73.61 10.18
CA LEU A 8 -10.05 72.47 10.86
C LEU A 8 -10.58 71.06 10.50
N PRO A 9 -11.88 70.83 10.20
CA PRO A 9 -12.34 69.49 9.77
C PRO A 9 -12.00 69.18 8.29
N LEU A 10 -12.03 70.19 7.42
CA LEU A 10 -12.02 69.97 5.97
C LEU A 10 -10.63 69.62 5.39
N LEU A 11 -9.54 69.91 6.13
CA LEU A 11 -8.16 69.64 5.70
C LEU A 11 -7.68 68.21 5.99
N LEU A 12 -8.42 67.43 6.80
CA LEU A 12 -8.12 66.02 7.07
C LEU A 12 -8.91 65.03 6.18
N ALA A 13 -9.91 65.50 5.43
CA ALA A 13 -10.67 64.68 4.48
C ALA A 13 -10.03 64.58 3.08
N VAL A 14 -9.03 65.42 2.78
CA VAL A 14 -8.38 65.51 1.45
C VAL A 14 -6.96 64.92 1.45
N GLY A 15 -6.34 64.72 2.62
CA GLY A 15 -4.93 64.35 2.75
C GLY A 15 -4.57 62.85 2.64
N SER A 16 -5.55 61.95 2.49
CA SER A 16 -5.33 60.50 2.66
C SER A 16 -5.92 59.59 1.56
N ASN A 17 -6.60 60.16 0.54
CA ASN A 17 -7.07 59.41 -0.63
C ASN A 17 -6.45 59.85 -1.96
N VAL A 18 -5.42 60.72 -1.94
CA VAL A 18 -4.46 60.80 -3.05
C VAL A 18 -3.42 59.69 -2.86
N ARG A 19 -3.86 58.43 -2.96
CA ARG A 19 -2.96 57.39 -3.48
C ARG A 19 -2.62 57.79 -4.91
N GLN A 20 -1.38 57.59 -5.33
CA GLN A 20 -1.02 57.77 -6.72
C GLN A 20 -1.81 56.74 -7.55
N CYS A 21 -2.80 57.20 -8.31
CA CYS A 21 -3.30 56.47 -9.46
C CYS A 21 -2.19 56.45 -10.51
N LEU A 22 -1.27 55.48 -10.35
CA LEU A 22 -0.55 54.91 -11.48
C LEU A 22 -1.59 54.24 -12.36
N GLY A 23 -2.21 55.02 -13.24
CA GLY A 23 -3.08 54.50 -14.27
C GLY A 23 -2.30 53.50 -15.13
N GLN A 24 -2.98 52.44 -15.57
CA GLN A 24 -2.42 51.54 -16.58
C GLN A 24 -2.04 52.38 -17.81
N SER A 25 -0.88 52.11 -18.41
CA SER A 25 -0.34 52.95 -19.48
C SER A 25 -1.31 52.98 -20.65
N GLY A 26 -1.94 54.12 -20.88
CA GLY A 26 -2.81 54.33 -22.04
C GLY A 26 -2.02 54.32 -23.35
N THR A 27 -0.74 54.70 -23.29
CA THR A 27 0.16 54.65 -24.45
C THR A 27 0.38 53.20 -24.87
N PRO A 28 0.16 52.85 -26.16
CA PRO A 28 0.28 51.48 -26.64
C PRO A 28 1.75 51.04 -26.71
N THR A 29 1.94 49.73 -26.76
CA THR A 29 3.20 49.07 -27.10
C THR A 29 3.01 48.30 -28.40
N LEU A 30 3.85 48.58 -29.39
CA LEU A 30 3.80 47.93 -30.70
C LEU A 30 4.17 46.46 -30.59
N TYR A 31 3.30 45.56 -31.04
CA TYR A 31 3.56 44.12 -31.11
C TYR A 31 3.26 43.58 -32.51
N THR A 32 4.24 42.95 -33.15
CA THR A 32 4.04 42.17 -34.38
C THR A 32 4.04 40.69 -34.02
N ASP A 33 2.94 40.00 -34.28
CA ASP A 33 2.84 38.56 -34.08
C ASP A 33 3.74 37.80 -35.09
N PRO A 34 4.68 36.96 -34.62
CA PRO A 34 5.66 36.33 -35.50
C PRO A 34 5.10 35.17 -36.35
N ALA A 35 3.89 34.68 -36.07
CA ALA A 35 3.27 33.59 -36.82
C ALA A 35 2.37 34.09 -37.96
N THR A 36 1.62 35.18 -37.72
CA THR A 36 0.64 35.76 -38.64
C THR A 36 1.17 37.01 -39.36
N GLY A 37 2.18 37.68 -38.82
CA GLY A 37 2.71 38.94 -39.35
C GLY A 37 1.78 40.15 -39.13
N ILE A 38 0.76 40.01 -38.28
CA ILE A 38 -0.17 41.09 -37.91
C ILE A 38 0.51 41.98 -36.87
N THR A 39 0.43 43.29 -37.05
CA THR A 39 0.94 44.29 -36.09
C THR A 39 -0.21 44.96 -35.36
N PHE A 40 -0.11 45.02 -34.03
CA PHE A 40 -1.12 45.53 -33.11
C PHE A 40 -0.54 46.66 -32.24
N ASP A 41 -1.39 47.64 -31.92
CA ASP A 41 -1.23 48.42 -30.70
C ASP A 41 -1.68 47.55 -29.52
N THR A 42 -0.82 47.31 -28.54
CA THR A 42 -1.13 46.49 -27.35
C THR A 42 -1.02 47.28 -26.05
N TRP A 43 -1.85 46.92 -25.08
CA TRP A 43 -1.80 47.42 -23.71
C TRP A 43 -1.72 46.25 -22.75
N ILE A 44 -0.75 46.32 -21.84
CA ILE A 44 -0.40 45.24 -20.91
C ILE A 44 -0.90 45.61 -19.53
N VAL A 45 -1.86 44.84 -19.01
CA VAL A 45 -2.13 44.73 -17.58
C VAL A 45 -0.95 43.97 -16.96
N PRO A 46 -0.10 44.62 -16.16
CA PRO A 46 1.11 43.99 -15.65
C PRO A 46 0.81 42.85 -14.67
N ASP A 47 1.80 42.01 -14.40
CA ASP A 47 1.72 41.08 -13.29
C ASP A 47 1.55 41.85 -11.96
N LYS A 48 0.67 41.37 -11.09
CA LYS A 48 0.37 41.95 -9.77
C LYS A 48 1.58 42.04 -8.82
N ASN A 49 2.59 41.20 -9.04
CA ASN A 49 3.89 41.26 -8.36
C ASN A 49 4.80 42.36 -8.94
N SER A 50 4.59 42.77 -10.19
CA SER A 50 5.37 43.80 -10.90
C SER A 50 4.80 45.21 -10.76
N ALA A 51 3.48 45.37 -10.61
CA ALA A 51 2.88 46.68 -10.36
C ALA A 51 1.57 46.62 -9.53
N PRO A 52 1.33 47.59 -8.60
CA PRO A 52 0.05 47.73 -7.91
C PRO A 52 -1.08 48.03 -8.92
N GLY A 53 -2.12 47.18 -8.94
CA GLY A 53 -3.20 47.25 -9.93
C GLY A 53 -3.07 46.26 -11.10
N GLY A 54 -2.04 45.41 -11.10
CA GLY A 54 -1.93 44.25 -11.99
C GLY A 54 -2.78 43.04 -11.56
N THR A 55 -2.75 42.00 -12.40
CA THR A 55 -3.37 40.68 -12.17
C THR A 55 -2.27 39.60 -12.13
N PHE A 56 -2.42 38.49 -11.42
CA PHE A 56 -1.38 37.44 -11.44
C PHE A 56 -1.26 36.84 -12.84
N GLY A 57 -0.03 36.79 -13.36
CA GLY A 57 0.34 36.43 -14.73
C GLY A 57 0.29 37.59 -15.74
N GLY A 58 -0.47 38.66 -15.46
CA GLY A 58 -0.74 39.74 -16.42
C GLY A 58 -1.77 39.38 -17.50
N ILE A 59 -2.26 40.38 -18.22
CA ILE A 59 -3.10 40.24 -19.43
C ILE A 59 -2.56 41.21 -20.50
N THR A 60 -2.52 40.78 -21.76
CA THR A 60 -2.31 41.69 -22.89
C THR A 60 -3.56 41.70 -23.76
N PHE A 61 -4.08 42.89 -24.04
CA PHE A 61 -5.06 43.10 -25.11
C PHE A 61 -4.45 44.02 -26.16
N GLY A 62 -4.81 43.86 -27.43
CA GLY A 62 -4.41 44.79 -28.49
C GLY A 62 -5.30 44.72 -29.71
N VAL A 63 -5.18 45.74 -30.57
CA VAL A 63 -5.97 45.88 -31.79
C VAL A 63 -5.12 46.23 -33.00
N ALA A 64 -5.53 45.74 -34.16
CA ALA A 64 -5.24 46.27 -35.47
C ALA A 64 -6.56 46.71 -36.11
N LEU A 65 -6.53 47.81 -36.86
CA LEU A 65 -7.70 48.52 -37.38
C LEU A 65 -7.57 48.81 -38.89
N PRO A 66 -8.71 49.05 -39.59
CA PRO A 66 -8.72 49.60 -40.95
C PRO A 66 -7.84 50.85 -41.10
N SER A 67 -7.32 51.08 -42.31
CA SER A 67 -6.36 52.16 -42.60
C SER A 67 -6.88 53.59 -42.38
N ASP A 68 -8.20 53.75 -42.34
CA ASP A 68 -8.95 54.99 -42.15
C ASP A 68 -9.58 55.10 -40.75
N ALA A 69 -9.40 54.10 -39.88
CA ALA A 69 -10.08 53.98 -38.59
C ALA A 69 -9.75 55.07 -37.54
N LEU A 70 -8.75 55.91 -37.80
CA LEU A 70 -8.40 57.07 -36.97
C LEU A 70 -9.03 58.38 -37.48
N GLU A 71 -9.59 58.37 -38.70
CA GLU A 71 -10.32 59.50 -39.31
C GLU A 71 -11.84 59.25 -39.32
N VAL A 72 -12.25 57.99 -39.43
CA VAL A 72 -13.64 57.52 -39.41
C VAL A 72 -13.76 56.39 -38.38
N ASP A 73 -14.89 56.31 -37.66
CA ASP A 73 -15.13 55.20 -36.74
C ASP A 73 -15.29 53.86 -37.49
N ALA A 74 -14.46 52.88 -37.14
CA ALA A 74 -14.58 51.51 -37.65
C ALA A 74 -15.72 50.74 -36.94
N ASP A 75 -16.32 49.78 -37.64
CA ASP A 75 -17.26 48.80 -37.10
C ASP A 75 -16.57 47.49 -36.65
N GLU A 76 -15.42 47.17 -37.26
CA GLU A 76 -14.63 45.98 -36.99
C GLU A 76 -13.15 46.23 -36.65
N PHE A 77 -12.52 45.26 -35.98
CA PHE A 77 -11.09 45.23 -35.68
C PHE A 77 -10.54 43.80 -35.68
N ILE A 78 -9.21 43.64 -35.72
CA ILE A 78 -8.54 42.38 -35.38
C ILE A 78 -7.94 42.55 -33.99
N GLY A 79 -8.39 41.74 -33.04
CA GLY A 79 -7.91 41.73 -31.67
C GLY A 79 -6.85 40.65 -31.44
N ILE A 80 -5.93 40.93 -30.51
CA ILE A 80 -5.16 39.92 -29.79
C ILE A 80 -5.53 39.98 -28.31
N LEU A 81 -5.73 38.82 -27.71
CA LEU A 81 -5.96 38.66 -26.28
C LEU A 81 -5.08 37.53 -25.74
N GLN A 82 -4.14 37.85 -24.85
CA GLN A 82 -3.29 36.91 -24.13
C GLN A 82 -3.62 36.99 -22.64
N CYS A 83 -3.90 35.83 -22.05
CA CYS A 83 -4.38 35.71 -20.67
C CYS A 83 -3.64 34.62 -19.89
N PRO A 84 -3.58 34.71 -18.56
CA PRO A 84 -2.72 33.85 -17.75
C PRO A 84 -3.47 32.63 -17.22
N SER A 85 -2.72 31.56 -16.96
CA SER A 85 -3.19 30.36 -16.26
C SER A 85 -2.22 30.05 -15.11
N ASN A 86 -2.63 30.35 -13.87
CA ASN A 86 -1.79 30.25 -12.68
C ASN A 86 -1.85 28.85 -12.03
N SER A 87 -1.64 27.79 -12.82
CA SER A 87 -1.89 26.40 -12.43
C SER A 87 -1.06 25.42 -13.27
N THR A 88 -0.79 24.22 -12.72
CA THR A 88 -0.18 23.10 -13.46
C THR A 88 -1.10 22.47 -14.52
N VAL A 89 -2.37 22.89 -14.55
CA VAL A 89 -3.36 22.57 -15.59
C VAL A 89 -3.91 23.88 -16.14
N LEU A 90 -3.97 24.02 -17.47
CA LEU A 90 -4.54 25.17 -18.16
C LEU A 90 -5.98 25.44 -17.70
N THR A 91 -6.22 26.61 -17.13
CA THR A 91 -7.50 27.00 -16.53
C THR A 91 -7.61 28.52 -16.39
N GLY A 92 -8.72 28.99 -15.81
CA GLY A 92 -9.07 30.40 -15.72
C GLY A 92 -9.93 30.87 -16.88
N TRP A 93 -10.44 32.10 -16.76
CA TRP A 93 -11.03 32.85 -17.87
C TRP A 93 -10.66 34.33 -17.75
N CYS A 94 -10.61 35.01 -18.89
CA CYS A 94 -10.42 36.44 -18.94
C CYS A 94 -11.50 37.10 -19.80
N GLY A 95 -11.65 38.41 -19.68
CA GLY A 95 -12.56 39.16 -20.54
C GLY A 95 -12.21 40.63 -20.68
N VAL A 96 -12.74 41.23 -21.73
CA VAL A 96 -12.57 42.64 -22.10
C VAL A 96 -13.96 43.25 -22.30
N SER A 97 -14.19 44.45 -21.75
CA SER A 97 -15.36 45.28 -22.06
C SER A 97 -14.95 46.37 -23.03
N LEU A 98 -15.60 46.43 -24.19
CA LEU A 98 -15.31 47.43 -25.22
C LEU A 98 -15.87 48.83 -24.91
N GLY A 99 -16.74 48.95 -23.89
CA GLY A 99 -17.28 50.23 -23.40
C GLY A 99 -16.69 50.72 -22.08
N GLY A 100 -15.83 49.92 -21.43
CA GLY A 100 -15.24 50.22 -20.12
C GLY A 100 -15.93 49.46 -18.99
N PRO A 101 -17.10 49.90 -18.48
CA PRO A 101 -17.84 49.18 -17.45
C PRO A 101 -18.24 47.76 -17.87
N MET A 102 -18.43 46.87 -16.89
CA MET A 102 -19.07 45.56 -17.11
C MET A 102 -20.51 45.70 -17.65
N THR A 103 -21.20 46.76 -17.25
CA THR A 103 -22.63 46.96 -17.53
C THR A 103 -22.87 47.73 -18.82
N ASN A 104 -23.91 47.35 -19.56
CA ASN A 104 -24.40 47.99 -20.80
C ASN A 104 -23.35 48.12 -21.93
N SER A 105 -22.32 47.27 -21.87
CA SER A 105 -21.18 47.24 -22.80
C SER A 105 -21.06 45.85 -23.41
N LEU A 106 -20.57 45.75 -24.65
CA LEU A 106 -20.21 44.45 -25.24
C LEU A 106 -19.00 43.87 -24.50
N LEU A 107 -19.17 42.67 -23.95
CA LEU A 107 -18.12 41.92 -23.27
C LEU A 107 -17.64 40.79 -24.18
N LEU A 108 -16.34 40.68 -24.38
CA LEU A 108 -15.71 39.46 -24.91
C LEU A 108 -15.12 38.67 -23.75
N THR A 109 -15.42 37.37 -23.68
CA THR A 109 -14.80 36.43 -22.73
C THR A 109 -14.00 35.38 -23.48
N ALA A 110 -12.89 34.90 -22.91
CA ALA A 110 -12.03 33.86 -23.47
C ALA A 110 -11.48 32.92 -22.38
N TRP A 111 -11.36 31.63 -22.69
CA TRP A 111 -10.83 30.60 -21.78
C TRP A 111 -10.24 29.42 -22.56
N PRO A 112 -9.27 28.66 -21.99
CA PRO A 112 -8.76 27.45 -22.61
C PRO A 112 -9.73 26.27 -22.38
N TYR A 113 -9.91 25.43 -23.40
CA TYR A 113 -10.59 24.14 -23.26
C TYR A 113 -9.88 23.10 -24.15
N LYS A 114 -9.33 22.06 -23.52
CA LYS A 114 -8.40 21.10 -24.16
C LYS A 114 -7.25 21.87 -24.83
N ASP A 115 -7.04 21.68 -26.14
CA ASP A 115 -5.97 22.29 -26.92
C ASP A 115 -6.39 23.61 -27.61
N GLU A 116 -7.64 24.06 -27.42
CA GLU A 116 -8.23 25.24 -28.07
C GLU A 116 -8.50 26.38 -27.07
N VAL A 117 -8.69 27.60 -27.60
CA VAL A 117 -9.20 28.75 -26.82
C VAL A 117 -10.61 29.08 -27.29
N LEU A 118 -11.58 28.90 -26.40
CA LEU A 118 -12.98 29.23 -26.64
C LEU A 118 -13.25 30.69 -26.28
N THR A 119 -14.22 31.29 -26.97
CA THR A 119 -14.58 32.70 -26.86
C THR A 119 -16.08 32.89 -26.89
N SER A 120 -16.62 33.82 -26.10
CA SER A 120 -18.06 34.11 -26.08
C SER A 120 -18.33 35.60 -25.87
N PHE A 121 -19.25 36.17 -26.67
CA PHE A 121 -19.77 37.51 -26.43
C PHE A 121 -20.86 37.48 -25.36
N ARG A 122 -20.77 38.39 -24.40
CA ARG A 122 -21.66 38.47 -23.25
C ARG A 122 -22.11 39.91 -23.01
N PHE A 123 -23.23 40.07 -22.32
CA PHE A 123 -23.83 41.36 -22.02
C PHE A 123 -24.44 41.36 -20.61
N ALA A 124 -24.18 42.41 -19.83
CA ALA A 124 -24.70 42.56 -18.48
C ALA A 124 -25.47 43.87 -18.33
N THR A 125 -26.71 43.82 -17.83
CA THR A 125 -27.50 45.02 -17.49
C THR A 125 -27.26 45.51 -16.06
N GLY A 126 -26.51 44.74 -15.26
CA GLY A 126 -26.12 45.04 -13.88
C GLY A 126 -24.94 44.16 -13.45
N TYR A 127 -24.48 44.30 -12.20
CA TYR A 127 -23.38 43.49 -11.64
C TYR A 127 -23.86 42.08 -11.24
N VAL A 128 -24.23 41.29 -12.25
CA VAL A 128 -24.72 39.90 -12.16
C VAL A 128 -24.08 39.06 -13.27
N ALA A 129 -24.25 37.73 -13.24
CA ALA A 129 -23.72 36.83 -14.28
C ALA A 129 -24.20 37.28 -15.69
N PRO A 130 -23.27 37.54 -16.63
CA PRO A 130 -23.61 38.19 -17.89
C PRO A 130 -24.28 37.19 -18.85
N GLN A 131 -25.33 37.65 -19.52
CA GLN A 131 -26.10 36.84 -20.46
C GLN A 131 -25.37 36.75 -21.81
N LEU A 132 -25.79 35.82 -22.67
CA LEU A 132 -25.29 35.75 -24.05
C LEU A 132 -25.59 37.06 -24.79
N TYR A 133 -24.64 37.56 -25.59
CA TYR A 133 -24.92 38.68 -26.50
C TYR A 133 -25.63 38.17 -27.76
N THR A 134 -26.70 38.86 -28.18
CA THR A 134 -27.58 38.44 -29.29
C THR A 134 -27.71 39.49 -30.40
N GLY A 135 -26.83 40.49 -30.42
CA GLY A 135 -26.73 41.45 -31.53
C GLY A 135 -25.70 41.02 -32.59
N ASP A 136 -25.48 41.88 -33.59
CA ASP A 136 -24.78 41.52 -34.84
C ASP A 136 -23.25 41.30 -34.74
N ALA A 137 -22.68 41.29 -33.53
CA ALA A 137 -21.23 41.16 -33.32
C ALA A 137 -20.77 39.72 -33.56
N LYS A 138 -19.71 39.56 -34.36
CA LYS A 138 -19.21 38.25 -34.81
C LYS A 138 -17.70 38.13 -34.61
N LEU A 139 -17.27 37.00 -34.06
CA LEU A 139 -15.86 36.65 -33.88
C LEU A 139 -15.48 35.51 -34.83
N THR A 140 -14.39 35.65 -35.58
CA THR A 140 -13.71 34.52 -36.23
C THR A 140 -12.23 34.53 -35.85
N GLN A 141 -11.66 33.36 -35.57
CA GLN A 141 -10.27 33.25 -35.12
C GLN A 141 -9.30 33.21 -36.30
N VAL A 142 -8.16 33.88 -36.13
CA VAL A 142 -6.96 33.77 -36.99
C VAL A 142 -6.06 32.66 -36.46
N SER A 143 -5.84 32.64 -35.15
CA SER A 143 -5.04 31.63 -34.45
C SER A 143 -5.36 31.62 -32.95
N SER A 144 -5.07 30.49 -32.29
CA SER A 144 -5.05 30.38 -30.84
C SER A 144 -3.85 29.55 -30.40
N ASN A 145 -3.27 29.86 -29.24
CA ASN A 145 -2.12 29.15 -28.68
C ASN A 145 -2.33 28.92 -27.17
N THR A 146 -1.81 27.81 -26.64
CA THR A 146 -1.81 27.51 -25.22
C THR A 146 -0.43 27.03 -24.75
N ASN A 147 -0.05 27.36 -23.52
CA ASN A 147 1.16 26.88 -22.87
C ASN A 147 0.97 26.79 -21.35
N GLN A 148 1.96 26.31 -20.61
CA GLN A 148 1.89 26.08 -19.15
C GLN A 148 1.59 27.33 -18.30
N THR A 149 1.65 28.54 -18.86
CA THR A 149 1.47 29.80 -18.13
C THR A 149 0.40 30.72 -18.73
N HIS A 150 0.06 30.54 -20.00
CA HIS A 150 -0.82 31.45 -20.75
C HIS A 150 -1.62 30.72 -21.84
N TYR A 151 -2.76 31.30 -22.19
CA TYR A 151 -3.49 31.05 -23.42
C TYR A 151 -3.67 32.36 -24.18
N SER A 152 -3.68 32.32 -25.52
CA SER A 152 -3.90 33.49 -26.36
C SER A 152 -4.74 33.18 -27.58
N VAL A 153 -5.47 34.18 -28.05
CA VAL A 153 -6.28 34.14 -29.27
C VAL A 153 -6.08 35.42 -30.07
N ILE A 154 -5.88 35.27 -31.39
CA ILE A 154 -5.96 36.34 -32.38
C ILE A 154 -7.25 36.13 -33.16
N PHE A 155 -8.07 37.18 -33.27
CA PHE A 155 -9.42 37.09 -33.80
C PHE A 155 -9.82 38.35 -34.56
N ARG A 156 -10.66 38.22 -35.59
CA ARG A 156 -11.39 39.33 -36.20
C ARG A 156 -12.72 39.49 -35.46
N CYS A 157 -13.03 40.72 -35.09
CA CYS A 157 -14.23 41.12 -34.36
C CYS A 157 -15.06 42.05 -35.26
N GLN A 158 -16.05 41.49 -35.94
CA GLN A 158 -16.92 42.21 -36.87
C GLN A 158 -18.14 42.79 -36.13
N ASN A 159 -18.55 44.01 -36.46
CA ASN A 159 -19.65 44.73 -35.79
C ASN A 159 -19.49 44.82 -34.25
N CYS A 160 -18.24 44.85 -33.75
CA CYS A 160 -17.96 44.83 -32.32
C CYS A 160 -17.87 46.21 -31.68
N LEU A 161 -17.63 47.26 -32.48
CA LEU A 161 -17.42 48.62 -31.98
C LEU A 161 -18.74 49.41 -31.81
N SER A 162 -19.88 48.76 -32.06
CA SER A 162 -21.24 49.24 -31.77
C SER A 162 -22.11 48.07 -31.31
N TRP A 163 -22.95 48.27 -30.30
CA TRP A 163 -23.77 47.21 -29.71
C TRP A 163 -25.13 47.71 -29.22
N SER A 164 -26.11 46.80 -29.22
CA SER A 164 -27.47 47.07 -28.72
C SER A 164 -28.12 45.78 -28.20
N GLN A 165 -28.52 45.76 -26.93
CA GLN A 165 -29.24 44.63 -26.33
C GLN A 165 -30.13 45.09 -25.18
N SER A 166 -31.32 44.50 -25.07
CA SER A 166 -32.28 44.73 -23.98
C SER A 166 -32.65 46.21 -23.74
N GLY A 167 -32.59 47.05 -24.78
CA GLY A 167 -32.87 48.49 -24.70
C GLY A 167 -31.69 49.37 -24.27
N ALA A 168 -30.51 48.78 -24.05
CA ALA A 168 -29.25 49.50 -23.82
C ALA A 168 -28.35 49.40 -25.07
N SER A 169 -27.82 50.54 -25.53
CA SER A 169 -26.95 50.64 -26.70
C SER A 169 -25.70 51.47 -26.38
N GLY A 170 -24.58 51.14 -27.01
CA GLY A 170 -23.31 51.86 -26.88
C GLY A 170 -22.37 51.60 -28.05
N SER A 171 -21.28 52.34 -28.11
CA SER A 171 -20.25 52.20 -29.13
C SER A 171 -18.88 52.64 -28.61
N ALA A 172 -17.82 52.27 -29.32
CA ALA A 172 -16.43 52.63 -29.04
C ALA A 172 -15.83 53.31 -30.28
N SER A 173 -15.66 54.63 -30.22
CA SER A 173 -15.15 55.44 -31.33
C SER A 173 -13.64 55.29 -31.49
N THR A 174 -13.19 54.79 -32.65
CA THR A 174 -11.76 54.70 -33.00
C THR A 174 -11.19 56.04 -33.45
N SER A 175 -11.99 56.88 -34.12
CA SER A 175 -11.58 58.24 -34.53
C SER A 175 -11.41 59.21 -33.35
N SER A 176 -11.93 58.86 -32.17
CA SER A 176 -11.61 59.56 -30.91
C SER A 176 -10.17 59.34 -30.42
N GLY A 177 -9.40 58.44 -31.05
CA GLY A 177 -8.00 58.15 -30.69
C GLY A 177 -7.81 57.44 -29.34
N VAL A 178 -8.89 57.01 -28.70
CA VAL A 178 -8.84 56.29 -27.42
C VAL A 178 -10.04 55.37 -27.25
N LEU A 179 -9.79 54.09 -26.97
CA LEU A 179 -10.81 53.12 -26.56
C LEU A 179 -10.88 53.07 -25.03
N VAL A 180 -12.08 53.10 -24.44
CA VAL A 180 -12.23 52.90 -22.99
C VAL A 180 -12.45 51.42 -22.75
N LEU A 181 -11.42 50.74 -22.25
CA LEU A 181 -11.41 49.29 -22.12
C LEU A 181 -11.51 48.86 -20.66
N GLY A 182 -12.48 48.00 -20.38
CA GLY A 182 -12.53 47.22 -19.14
C GLY A 182 -11.81 45.89 -19.33
N TRP A 183 -11.25 45.34 -18.26
CA TRP A 183 -10.70 43.99 -18.25
C TRP A 183 -11.08 43.25 -16.97
N ALA A 184 -11.15 41.93 -17.07
CA ALA A 184 -11.47 41.00 -16.00
C ALA A 184 -10.65 39.70 -16.13
N ASN A 185 -10.35 39.06 -15.00
CA ASN A 185 -9.54 37.84 -14.94
C ASN A 185 -9.95 36.95 -13.75
N ALA A 186 -10.02 35.65 -13.96
CA ALA A 186 -10.41 34.66 -12.96
C ALA A 186 -9.45 33.47 -12.91
N PHE A 187 -9.28 32.88 -11.72
CA PHE A 187 -8.54 31.63 -11.52
C PHE A 187 -9.30 30.38 -11.96
N PRO A 188 -10.61 30.19 -11.67
CA PRO A 188 -11.36 29.07 -12.21
C PRO A 188 -11.72 29.29 -13.69
N ALA A 189 -11.75 28.21 -14.47
CA ALA A 189 -12.43 28.19 -15.77
C ALA A 189 -13.96 28.38 -15.59
N PRO A 190 -14.72 28.72 -16.65
CA PRO A 190 -16.19 28.77 -16.59
C PRO A 190 -16.78 27.39 -16.26
N ALA A 191 -18.00 27.36 -15.74
CA ALA A 191 -18.81 26.13 -15.72
C ALA A 191 -19.45 25.91 -17.10
N GLU A 192 -19.70 24.65 -17.47
CA GLU A 192 -19.96 24.20 -18.86
C GLU A 192 -18.93 24.71 -19.90
N PRO A 193 -17.60 24.60 -19.63
CA PRO A 193 -16.56 25.22 -20.46
C PRO A 193 -16.48 24.67 -21.88
N GLU A 194 -17.03 23.49 -22.19
CA GLU A 194 -17.17 22.98 -23.56
C GLU A 194 -18.12 23.76 -24.44
N CYS A 195 -19.12 24.45 -23.89
CA CYS A 195 -20.25 24.98 -24.66
C CYS A 195 -20.33 26.50 -24.53
N ALA A 196 -19.82 27.23 -25.54
CA ALA A 196 -19.64 28.67 -25.46
C ALA A 196 -20.93 29.51 -25.36
N SER A 197 -22.13 28.93 -25.52
CA SER A 197 -23.43 29.55 -25.22
C SER A 197 -23.85 29.36 -23.76
N GLU A 198 -23.79 28.13 -23.25
CA GLU A 198 -24.22 27.82 -21.87
C GLU A 198 -23.14 28.13 -20.82
N ALA A 199 -21.88 28.33 -21.25
CA ALA A 199 -20.75 28.66 -20.38
C ALA A 199 -21.09 29.79 -19.40
N SER A 200 -20.93 29.52 -18.11
CA SER A 200 -21.35 30.42 -17.03
C SER A 200 -20.18 30.80 -16.12
N PHE A 201 -20.16 32.07 -15.75
CA PHE A 201 -18.99 32.72 -15.15
C PHE A 201 -19.26 33.06 -13.69
N SER A 202 -18.33 32.65 -12.81
CA SER A 202 -18.20 33.18 -11.46
C SER A 202 -17.78 34.66 -11.48
N GLN A 203 -17.72 35.32 -10.32
CA GLN A 203 -17.09 36.64 -10.25
C GLN A 203 -15.58 36.53 -10.47
N HIS A 204 -15.02 37.41 -11.30
CA HIS A 204 -13.58 37.54 -11.56
C HIS A 204 -12.79 37.81 -10.26
N ASP A 205 -11.90 36.89 -9.89
CA ASP A 205 -11.21 36.83 -8.59
C ASP A 205 -9.68 37.05 -8.67
N ASN A 206 -9.07 36.93 -9.85
CA ASN A 206 -7.65 37.23 -10.06
C ASN A 206 -7.42 38.76 -10.18
N GLY A 207 -8.26 39.45 -10.97
CA GLY A 207 -8.23 40.90 -11.13
C GLY A 207 -9.34 41.49 -12.00
N GLN A 208 -9.50 42.81 -11.92
CA GLN A 208 -10.37 43.62 -12.78
C GLN A 208 -9.86 45.07 -12.85
N GLY A 209 -10.18 45.79 -13.92
CA GLY A 209 -9.85 47.21 -14.07
C GLY A 209 -10.49 47.87 -15.29
N ILE A 210 -10.32 49.19 -15.43
CA ILE A 210 -10.74 49.99 -16.59
C ILE A 210 -9.63 51.01 -16.89
N PHE A 211 -9.29 51.19 -18.17
CA PHE A 211 -8.29 52.16 -18.63
C PHE A 211 -8.65 52.78 -19.98
N GLY A 212 -8.01 53.90 -20.33
CA GLY A 212 -8.11 54.51 -21.65
C GLY A 212 -6.94 54.05 -22.53
N ALA A 213 -7.21 53.16 -23.47
CA ALA A 213 -6.29 52.63 -24.45
C ALA A 213 -6.12 53.63 -25.61
N GLN A 214 -5.04 54.42 -25.60
CA GLN A 214 -4.75 55.37 -26.67
C GLN A 214 -4.36 54.60 -27.94
N LEU A 215 -5.01 54.93 -29.05
CA LEU A 215 -4.65 54.43 -30.38
C LEU A 215 -3.61 55.37 -30.99
N ASP A 216 -2.54 54.83 -31.56
CA ASP A 216 -1.61 55.60 -32.38
C ASP A 216 -1.64 55.18 -33.86
N SER A 217 -0.87 55.87 -34.70
CA SER A 217 -0.71 55.61 -36.13
C SER A 217 -0.40 54.16 -36.53
N ASN A 218 0.08 53.32 -35.61
CA ASN A 218 0.37 51.91 -35.86
C ASN A 218 -0.89 51.02 -35.84
N ALA A 219 -1.93 51.39 -35.09
CA ALA A 219 -3.18 50.62 -35.03
C ALA A 219 -3.86 50.53 -36.39
N ALA A 220 -3.96 51.64 -37.13
CA ALA A 220 -4.58 51.70 -38.46
C ALA A 220 -3.57 51.32 -39.55
N ASN A 221 -3.77 50.17 -40.22
CA ASN A 221 -2.77 49.63 -41.13
C ASN A 221 -3.29 49.40 -42.57
N PRO A 222 -2.56 49.83 -43.63
CA PRO A 222 -2.88 49.50 -45.03
C PRO A 222 -2.91 47.99 -45.35
N SER A 223 -2.36 47.14 -44.47
CA SER A 223 -2.40 45.68 -44.59
C SER A 223 -3.64 45.04 -43.97
N TYR A 224 -4.47 45.81 -43.24
CA TYR A 224 -5.59 45.30 -42.43
C TYR A 224 -6.51 44.34 -43.18
N SER A 225 -6.92 44.68 -44.41
CA SER A 225 -7.82 43.84 -45.22
C SER A 225 -7.24 42.44 -45.48
N LYS A 226 -5.93 42.34 -45.74
CA LYS A 226 -5.22 41.06 -45.94
C LYS A 226 -5.05 40.27 -44.65
N TRP A 227 -4.91 40.96 -43.51
CA TRP A 227 -4.90 40.32 -42.19
C TRP A 227 -6.30 39.81 -41.82
N ALA A 228 -7.35 40.53 -42.20
CA ALA A 228 -8.74 40.19 -41.96
C ALA A 228 -9.24 38.98 -42.81
N GLU A 229 -8.55 38.68 -43.91
CA GLU A 229 -8.71 37.45 -44.71
C GLU A 229 -8.16 36.19 -44.01
N LEU A 230 -7.24 36.32 -43.04
CA LEU A 230 -6.69 35.18 -42.29
C LEU A 230 -7.67 34.59 -41.27
N ALA A 231 -8.71 35.34 -40.88
CA ALA A 231 -9.65 35.01 -39.81
C ALA A 231 -10.70 33.96 -40.25
N THR A 232 -10.22 32.76 -40.53
CA THR A 232 -10.97 31.66 -41.17
C THR A 232 -11.54 30.62 -40.20
N ALA A 233 -11.02 30.53 -38.98
CA ALA A 233 -11.46 29.53 -38.01
C ALA A 233 -12.72 29.98 -37.27
N THR A 234 -13.65 29.05 -37.05
CA THR A 234 -14.84 29.25 -36.20
C THR A 234 -14.88 28.12 -35.17
N VAL A 235 -14.46 28.41 -33.94
CA VAL A 235 -14.35 27.41 -32.86
C VAL A 235 -15.66 27.38 -32.07
N THR A 236 -16.65 26.64 -32.58
CA THR A 236 -17.90 26.38 -31.86
C THR A 236 -17.73 25.19 -30.93
N GLY A 237 -17.67 25.45 -29.62
CA GLY A 237 -17.62 24.42 -28.59
C GLY A 237 -18.79 23.44 -28.65
N SER A 238 -18.57 22.21 -28.16
CA SER A 238 -19.48 21.07 -28.31
C SER A 238 -20.62 21.09 -27.29
N CYS A 239 -21.65 21.88 -27.57
CA CYS A 239 -22.94 21.81 -26.88
C CYS A 239 -23.67 20.50 -27.28
N GLY A 240 -23.75 19.53 -26.37
CA GLY A 240 -24.21 18.17 -26.69
C GLY A 240 -25.74 18.03 -26.75
N ASP A 241 -26.26 17.57 -27.89
CA ASP A 241 -27.69 17.21 -28.04
C ASP A 241 -28.07 16.04 -27.13
N ALA A 242 -29.02 16.26 -26.22
CA ALA A 242 -29.54 15.26 -25.30
C ALA A 242 -30.47 14.24 -26.00
N THR A 243 -29.91 13.38 -26.84
CA THR A 243 -30.64 12.27 -27.51
C THR A 243 -30.35 10.93 -26.83
N PRO A 244 -31.33 10.26 -26.19
CA PRO A 244 -31.10 9.01 -25.48
C PRO A 244 -30.96 7.83 -26.45
N THR A 245 -29.73 7.46 -26.79
CA THR A 245 -29.40 6.23 -27.53
C THR A 245 -28.42 5.38 -26.72
N THR A 246 -28.71 4.08 -26.59
CA THR A 246 -27.99 3.17 -25.68
C THR A 246 -26.65 2.69 -26.25
N THR A 247 -25.61 3.49 -26.08
CA THR A 247 -24.21 3.07 -26.17
C THR A 247 -23.42 3.75 -25.04
N SER A 248 -22.53 3.00 -24.39
CA SER A 248 -21.78 3.47 -23.22
C SER A 248 -20.70 4.48 -23.62
N SER A 249 -21.05 5.77 -23.62
CA SER A 249 -20.10 6.88 -23.64
C SER A 249 -19.89 7.41 -22.22
N THR A 250 -18.64 7.72 -21.88
CA THR A 250 -18.29 8.29 -20.58
C THR A 250 -18.55 9.79 -20.59
N THR A 251 -19.79 10.19 -20.32
CA THR A 251 -20.10 11.59 -19.98
C THR A 251 -19.37 11.93 -18.69
N ALA A 252 -18.30 12.72 -18.79
CA ALA A 252 -17.56 13.20 -17.63
C ALA A 252 -18.40 14.27 -16.91
N GLY A 253 -19.22 13.84 -15.95
CA GLY A 253 -19.92 14.76 -15.05
C GLY A 253 -18.94 15.66 -14.29
N PRO A 254 -19.42 16.79 -13.72
CA PRO A 254 -18.57 17.82 -13.15
C PRO A 254 -17.58 17.24 -12.13
N THR A 255 -16.29 17.43 -12.41
CA THR A 255 -15.18 16.89 -11.61
C THR A 255 -15.32 17.29 -10.15
N ALA A 256 -15.28 16.31 -9.25
CA ALA A 256 -15.49 16.54 -7.81
C ALA A 256 -14.53 17.61 -7.27
N THR A 257 -15.10 18.66 -6.66
CA THR A 257 -14.31 19.74 -6.07
C THR A 257 -13.65 19.24 -4.79
N GLY A 258 -12.37 18.88 -4.90
CA GLY A 258 -11.59 18.27 -3.83
C GLY A 258 -11.00 19.29 -2.85
N VAL A 259 -11.10 19.00 -1.56
CA VAL A 259 -10.46 19.77 -0.49
C VAL A 259 -8.98 19.39 -0.42
N PRO A 260 -8.01 20.33 -0.48
CA PRO A 260 -6.60 19.99 -0.29
C PRO A 260 -6.36 19.35 1.08
N VAL A 261 -5.55 18.27 1.13
CA VAL A 261 -5.10 17.67 2.40
C VAL A 261 -4.49 18.75 3.31
N PRO A 262 -4.97 18.91 4.57
CA PRO A 262 -4.49 19.98 5.43
C PRO A 262 -2.98 19.90 5.72
N THR A 263 -2.32 21.06 5.73
CA THR A 263 -0.88 21.13 6.00
C THR A 263 -0.59 20.68 7.44
N GLY A 264 0.35 19.72 7.58
CA GLY A 264 0.64 19.09 8.86
C GLY A 264 -0.26 17.91 9.24
N SER A 265 -1.18 17.45 8.38
CA SER A 265 -1.93 16.20 8.59
C SER A 265 -1.01 14.98 8.63
N VAL A 266 -0.65 14.59 9.85
CA VAL A 266 0.16 13.41 10.20
C VAL A 266 -0.65 12.50 11.14
N TYR A 267 -0.52 11.18 11.00
CA TYR A 267 -1.25 10.16 11.76
C TYR A 267 -0.40 8.93 12.09
N ASP A 268 -0.60 8.36 13.27
CA ASP A 268 0.04 7.10 13.67
C ASP A 268 -0.50 5.91 12.88
N TYR A 269 -1.80 5.96 12.55
CA TYR A 269 -2.47 4.96 11.72
C TYR A 269 -3.38 5.63 10.70
N ILE A 270 -3.26 5.23 9.44
CA ILE A 270 -4.23 5.54 8.39
C ILE A 270 -4.93 4.25 8.00
N VAL A 271 -6.23 4.17 8.24
CA VAL A 271 -7.10 3.03 7.88
C VAL A 271 -7.90 3.41 6.63
N VAL A 272 -7.89 2.55 5.62
CA VAL A 272 -8.44 2.83 4.30
C VAL A 272 -9.64 1.93 4.01
N GLY A 273 -10.83 2.49 3.95
CA GLY A 273 -12.13 1.81 3.79
C GLY A 273 -12.81 1.55 5.13
N SER A 274 -14.05 2.03 5.29
CA SER A 274 -14.86 1.91 6.51
C SER A 274 -15.72 0.64 6.56
N GLY A 275 -15.28 -0.43 5.89
CA GLY A 275 -15.98 -1.72 5.86
C GLY A 275 -15.93 -2.49 7.19
N ALA A 276 -16.39 -3.75 7.15
CA ALA A 276 -16.42 -4.67 8.29
C ALA A 276 -15.05 -4.90 8.97
N GLY A 277 -13.93 -4.65 8.28
CA GLY A 277 -12.59 -4.66 8.88
C GLY A 277 -12.14 -3.30 9.40
N GLY A 278 -12.39 -2.24 8.63
CA GLY A 278 -11.85 -0.90 8.87
C GLY A 278 -12.45 -0.17 10.06
N ILE A 279 -13.78 -0.20 10.23
CA ILE A 279 -14.42 0.44 11.39
C ILE A 279 -13.93 -0.19 12.72
N PRO A 280 -13.93 -1.52 12.91
CA PRO A 280 -13.42 -2.11 14.15
C PRO A 280 -11.93 -1.84 14.38
N VAL A 281 -11.06 -1.97 13.37
CA VAL A 281 -9.63 -1.76 13.58
C VAL A 281 -9.32 -0.29 13.94
N ALA A 282 -10.02 0.68 13.34
CA ALA A 282 -9.87 2.11 13.67
C ALA A 282 -10.37 2.46 15.09
N ASP A 283 -11.47 1.84 15.55
CA ASP A 283 -11.93 1.95 16.94
C ASP A 283 -10.87 1.41 17.92
N LYS A 284 -10.38 0.19 17.71
CA LYS A 284 -9.41 -0.43 18.62
C LYS A 284 -8.05 0.28 18.65
N LEU A 285 -7.62 0.89 17.54
CA LEU A 285 -6.39 1.67 17.48
C LEU A 285 -6.52 3.05 18.14
N SER A 286 -7.66 3.72 17.97
CA SER A 286 -7.92 5.01 18.63
C SER A 286 -8.21 4.84 20.13
N GLU A 287 -8.77 3.71 20.56
CA GLU A 287 -8.89 3.30 21.97
C GLU A 287 -7.51 3.16 22.65
N ALA A 288 -6.49 2.72 21.90
CA ALA A 288 -5.10 2.65 22.37
C ALA A 288 -4.36 4.01 22.36
N GLY A 289 -5.10 5.13 22.27
CA GLY A 289 -4.56 6.49 22.33
C GLY A 289 -3.70 6.91 21.14
N LYS A 290 -3.76 6.18 20.02
CA LYS A 290 -3.04 6.50 18.78
C LYS A 290 -3.82 7.47 17.93
N LYS A 291 -3.15 8.36 17.19
CA LYS A 291 -3.86 9.25 16.26
C LYS A 291 -4.23 8.48 14.98
N VAL A 292 -5.53 8.25 14.77
CA VAL A 292 -6.07 7.42 13.68
C VAL A 292 -6.87 8.27 12.71
N LEU A 293 -6.59 8.13 11.41
CA LEU A 293 -7.47 8.57 10.34
C LEU A 293 -8.18 7.35 9.73
N LEU A 294 -9.49 7.42 9.57
CA LEU A 294 -10.27 6.50 8.74
C LEU A 294 -10.70 7.23 7.45
N ILE A 295 -10.29 6.71 6.30
CA ILE A 295 -10.63 7.27 4.99
C ILE A 295 -11.66 6.37 4.31
N GLU A 296 -12.77 6.94 3.84
CA GLU A 296 -13.83 6.25 3.10
C GLU A 296 -14.03 6.91 1.73
N LYS A 297 -14.08 6.07 0.68
CA LYS A 297 -14.35 6.48 -0.69
C LYS A 297 -15.77 7.03 -0.82
N GLY A 298 -16.74 6.36 -0.21
CA GLY A 298 -18.15 6.68 -0.31
C GLY A 298 -18.64 7.85 0.57
N PRO A 299 -19.89 8.29 0.35
CA PRO A 299 -20.60 9.20 1.23
C PRO A 299 -21.06 8.52 2.53
N PRO A 300 -21.52 9.30 3.52
CA PRO A 300 -22.34 8.79 4.63
C PRO A 300 -23.51 7.90 4.19
N SER A 301 -23.87 6.94 5.04
CA SER A 301 -24.94 5.96 4.79
C SER A 301 -26.12 6.16 5.74
N SER A 302 -26.00 5.74 7.00
CA SER A 302 -27.04 5.91 8.02
C SER A 302 -27.21 7.36 8.45
N GLY A 303 -28.43 7.73 8.89
CA GLY A 303 -28.75 9.10 9.31
C GLY A 303 -27.90 9.57 10.50
N ARG A 304 -27.50 8.63 11.36
CA ARG A 304 -26.49 8.83 12.43
C ARG A 304 -25.19 9.49 11.95
N TRP A 305 -24.76 9.19 10.72
CA TRP A 305 -23.50 9.70 10.15
C TRP A 305 -23.72 10.84 9.15
N GLY A 306 -24.92 11.42 9.11
CA GLY A 306 -25.29 12.47 8.14
C GLY A 306 -25.65 11.93 6.75
N GLY A 307 -26.02 10.65 6.63
CA GLY A 307 -26.57 10.10 5.41
C GLY A 307 -28.03 10.54 5.18
N ASP A 308 -28.39 10.80 3.92
CA ASP A 308 -29.71 11.35 3.58
C ASP A 308 -30.45 10.58 2.47
N ILE A 309 -29.86 9.49 1.93
CA ILE A 309 -30.52 8.66 0.90
C ILE A 309 -31.68 7.90 1.54
N LYS A 310 -32.92 8.32 1.29
CA LYS A 310 -34.13 7.76 1.91
C LYS A 310 -35.37 7.91 1.01
N PRO A 311 -36.35 7.00 1.09
CA PRO A 311 -37.66 7.19 0.47
C PRO A 311 -38.46 8.31 1.16
N GLU A 312 -39.50 8.81 0.49
CA GLU A 312 -40.31 9.96 0.96
C GLU A 312 -40.90 9.73 2.35
N TRP A 313 -41.35 8.50 2.67
CA TRP A 313 -41.96 8.18 3.95
C TRP A 313 -41.01 8.20 5.16
N LEU A 314 -39.69 8.32 4.94
CA LEU A 314 -38.69 8.57 5.98
C LEU A 314 -38.31 10.05 6.13
N GLN A 315 -38.88 10.95 5.33
CA GLN A 315 -38.58 12.39 5.43
C GLN A 315 -38.99 12.97 6.78
N GLY A 316 -38.23 13.96 7.25
CA GLY A 316 -38.33 14.48 8.61
C GLY A 316 -37.81 13.55 9.72
N THR A 317 -37.35 12.34 9.40
CA THR A 317 -36.73 11.42 10.37
C THR A 317 -35.21 11.35 10.19
N ASN A 318 -34.51 10.92 11.25
CA ASN A 318 -33.08 10.60 11.22
C ASN A 318 -32.78 9.16 10.73
N LEU A 319 -33.69 8.57 9.94
CA LEU A 319 -33.51 7.28 9.29
C LEU A 319 -33.14 7.47 7.81
N THR A 320 -32.57 6.42 7.23
CA THR A 320 -32.25 6.29 5.81
C THR A 320 -32.64 4.91 5.29
N ARG A 321 -32.53 4.69 3.97
CA ARG A 321 -32.67 3.33 3.39
C ARG A 321 -31.67 2.31 3.93
N PHE A 322 -30.59 2.78 4.58
CA PHE A 322 -29.61 1.91 5.23
C PHE A 322 -29.97 1.60 6.69
N ASP A 323 -30.76 2.43 7.37
CA ASP A 323 -31.13 2.20 8.78
C ASP A 323 -32.23 1.16 8.94
N VAL A 324 -33.18 1.10 7.99
CA VAL A 324 -34.36 0.21 8.02
C VAL A 324 -34.03 -1.18 7.47
N PRO A 325 -34.16 -2.27 8.26
CA PRO A 325 -33.93 -3.63 7.79
C PRO A 325 -34.75 -4.03 6.55
N GLY A 326 -36.03 -3.67 6.51
CA GLY A 326 -36.95 -3.97 5.41
C GLY A 326 -36.63 -3.27 4.08
N LEU A 327 -35.68 -2.32 4.05
CA LEU A 327 -35.25 -1.64 2.82
C LEU A 327 -33.94 -2.18 2.25
N CYS A 328 -33.37 -3.27 2.81
CA CYS A 328 -32.05 -3.74 2.39
C CYS A 328 -32.01 -4.32 0.96
N ASN A 329 -33.11 -4.85 0.43
CA ASN A 329 -33.15 -5.41 -0.94
C ASN A 329 -33.16 -4.34 -2.04
N GLU A 330 -33.45 -3.07 -1.71
CA GLU A 330 -33.45 -1.96 -2.65
C GLU A 330 -32.10 -1.79 -3.37
N ILE A 331 -31.01 -2.30 -2.80
CA ILE A 331 -29.68 -2.32 -3.44
C ILE A 331 -29.64 -3.13 -4.76
N TRP A 332 -30.60 -4.03 -4.99
CA TRP A 332 -30.65 -4.85 -6.21
C TRP A 332 -31.40 -4.20 -7.37
N VAL A 333 -32.27 -3.22 -7.10
CA VAL A 333 -33.00 -2.44 -8.12
C VAL A 333 -32.43 -1.04 -8.31
N ASN A 334 -31.95 -0.41 -7.23
CA ASN A 334 -31.40 0.95 -7.23
C ASN A 334 -30.09 1.00 -6.43
N SER A 335 -28.96 0.90 -7.13
CA SER A 335 -27.61 0.86 -6.54
C SER A 335 -26.75 2.10 -6.83
N ASP A 336 -27.30 3.06 -7.59
CA ASP A 336 -26.52 4.12 -8.20
C ASP A 336 -25.94 5.10 -7.17
N GLY A 337 -24.65 5.40 -7.31
CA GLY A 337 -23.90 6.21 -6.36
C GLY A 337 -23.70 5.58 -4.97
N ILE A 338 -24.18 4.35 -4.74
CA ILE A 338 -24.04 3.53 -3.52
C ILE A 338 -23.07 2.36 -3.76
N ALA A 339 -23.20 1.67 -4.90
CA ALA A 339 -22.32 0.57 -5.27
C ALA A 339 -20.96 1.08 -5.80
N CYS A 340 -19.93 0.23 -5.69
CA CYS A 340 -18.60 0.52 -6.20
C CYS A 340 -18.53 0.37 -7.72
N THR A 341 -18.28 1.46 -8.43
CA THR A 341 -18.24 1.53 -9.91
C THR A 341 -16.96 0.99 -10.55
N ASP A 342 -15.97 0.57 -9.75
CA ASP A 342 -14.64 0.14 -10.20
C ASP A 342 -14.36 -1.36 -9.99
N THR A 343 -15.42 -2.16 -9.91
CA THR A 343 -15.38 -3.64 -9.85
C THR A 343 -16.54 -4.24 -10.68
N ASP A 344 -16.40 -5.48 -11.17
CA ASP A 344 -17.47 -6.20 -11.86
C ASP A 344 -18.48 -6.90 -10.91
N GLN A 345 -18.34 -6.71 -9.59
CA GLN A 345 -19.17 -7.33 -8.55
C GLN A 345 -19.91 -6.32 -7.67
N MET A 346 -20.98 -6.77 -7.01
CA MET A 346 -21.66 -5.95 -6.01
C MET A 346 -20.76 -5.75 -4.77
N ALA A 347 -20.45 -4.48 -4.48
CA ALA A 347 -19.80 -4.03 -3.25
C ALA A 347 -20.32 -2.63 -2.90
N GLY A 348 -20.57 -2.36 -1.61
CA GLY A 348 -21.02 -1.04 -1.15
C GLY A 348 -19.85 -0.07 -0.98
N CYS A 349 -19.91 1.07 -1.67
CA CYS A 349 -19.01 2.21 -1.57
C CYS A 349 -19.71 3.39 -0.86
N VAL A 350 -20.02 3.18 0.42
CA VAL A 350 -20.61 4.14 1.38
C VAL A 350 -20.00 3.88 2.76
N VAL A 351 -20.19 4.77 3.75
CA VAL A 351 -19.78 4.51 5.14
C VAL A 351 -20.35 3.18 5.64
N GLY A 352 -19.50 2.32 6.22
CA GLY A 352 -19.85 0.95 6.61
C GLY A 352 -19.67 -0.10 5.51
N GLY A 353 -19.45 0.32 4.26
CA GLY A 353 -19.28 -0.53 3.09
C GLY A 353 -20.36 -1.60 2.95
N GLY A 354 -19.95 -2.85 2.75
CA GLY A 354 -20.86 -4.00 2.68
C GLY A 354 -21.79 -4.17 3.90
N THR A 355 -21.45 -3.65 5.09
CA THR A 355 -22.33 -3.74 6.27
C THR A 355 -23.51 -2.77 6.19
N ALA A 356 -23.42 -1.70 5.41
CA ALA A 356 -24.52 -0.76 5.18
C ALA A 356 -25.58 -1.31 4.21
N VAL A 357 -25.20 -2.21 3.30
CA VAL A 357 -26.06 -2.67 2.19
C VAL A 357 -26.50 -4.14 2.28
N ASN A 358 -25.87 -4.98 3.11
CA ASN A 358 -26.23 -6.40 3.21
C ASN A 358 -27.54 -6.66 3.99
N ALA A 359 -27.99 -7.91 3.99
CA ALA A 359 -29.15 -8.38 4.77
C ALA A 359 -28.87 -8.62 6.27
N GLY A 360 -27.79 -8.06 6.84
CA GLY A 360 -27.54 -8.03 8.29
C GLY A 360 -27.22 -9.35 9.02
N LEU A 361 -27.30 -10.52 8.36
CA LEU A 361 -27.10 -11.84 8.97
C LEU A 361 -25.80 -11.95 9.78
N TRP A 362 -25.88 -12.48 11.01
CA TRP A 362 -24.86 -12.32 12.04
C TRP A 362 -24.59 -13.58 12.86
N TRP A 363 -23.38 -14.11 12.73
CA TRP A 363 -23.04 -15.47 13.12
C TRP A 363 -21.92 -15.53 14.13
N LYS A 364 -22.18 -16.15 15.29
CA LYS A 364 -21.12 -16.52 16.22
C LYS A 364 -20.31 -17.65 15.59
N PRO A 365 -18.98 -17.50 15.41
CA PRO A 365 -18.22 -18.44 14.57
C PRO A 365 -18.28 -19.89 15.03
N TYR A 366 -18.42 -20.80 14.06
CA TYR A 366 -18.07 -22.20 14.24
C TYR A 366 -16.55 -22.28 14.41
N GLU A 367 -16.08 -22.82 15.54
CA GLU A 367 -14.65 -22.88 15.87
C GLU A 367 -13.82 -23.62 14.79
N LEU A 368 -14.40 -24.64 14.15
CA LEU A 368 -13.74 -25.43 13.11
C LEU A 368 -13.34 -24.63 11.85
N ASP A 369 -13.98 -23.49 11.56
CA ASP A 369 -13.61 -22.65 10.42
C ASP A 369 -12.23 -22.00 10.59
N TRP A 370 -11.93 -21.53 11.80
CA TRP A 370 -10.63 -21.00 12.18
C TRP A 370 -9.60 -22.13 12.23
N ASP A 371 -9.98 -23.27 12.81
CA ASP A 371 -9.07 -24.41 12.94
C ASP A 371 -8.74 -25.10 11.61
N TYR A 372 -9.63 -25.02 10.60
CA TYR A 372 -9.39 -25.55 9.26
C TYR A 372 -8.55 -24.59 8.39
N ASN A 373 -8.98 -23.34 8.21
CA ASN A 373 -8.38 -22.44 7.21
C ASN A 373 -7.13 -21.68 7.69
N PHE A 374 -7.05 -21.29 8.96
CA PHE A 374 -6.08 -20.29 9.43
C PHE A 374 -4.81 -20.89 10.04
N PRO A 375 -3.66 -20.19 10.03
CA PRO A 375 -2.42 -20.66 10.67
C PRO A 375 -2.46 -20.53 12.21
N ASN A 376 -1.40 -21.03 12.86
CA ASN A 376 -1.21 -20.86 14.31
C ASN A 376 -1.18 -19.36 14.70
N GLY A 377 -1.83 -19.01 15.82
CA GLY A 377 -2.06 -17.63 16.22
C GLY A 377 -3.40 -17.06 15.74
N TRP A 378 -4.10 -17.79 14.86
CA TRP A 378 -5.44 -17.51 14.32
C TRP A 378 -6.38 -18.72 14.39
N LYS A 379 -6.01 -19.75 15.16
CA LYS A 379 -6.84 -20.93 15.46
C LYS A 379 -7.97 -20.56 16.42
N ALA A 380 -9.02 -21.38 16.58
CA ALA A 380 -10.19 -21.06 17.40
C ALA A 380 -9.84 -20.60 18.83
N LYS A 381 -8.89 -21.29 19.46
CA LYS A 381 -8.32 -20.94 20.77
C LYS A 381 -7.76 -19.51 20.83
N ASP A 382 -7.18 -19.03 19.73
CA ASP A 382 -6.51 -17.74 19.59
C ASP A 382 -7.53 -16.63 19.29
N MET A 383 -8.60 -16.96 18.54
CA MET A 383 -9.67 -16.04 18.17
C MET A 383 -10.70 -15.81 19.29
N LYS A 384 -10.82 -16.73 20.25
CA LYS A 384 -11.83 -16.74 21.33
C LYS A 384 -11.98 -15.40 22.06
N ALA A 385 -10.88 -14.69 22.33
CA ALA A 385 -10.92 -13.37 22.99
C ALA A 385 -11.55 -12.29 22.10
N ALA A 386 -11.17 -12.23 20.82
CA ALA A 386 -11.75 -11.32 19.83
C ALA A 386 -13.24 -11.65 19.58
N THR A 387 -13.60 -12.93 19.46
CA THR A 387 -15.00 -13.39 19.36
C THR A 387 -15.85 -12.89 20.53
N ASN A 388 -15.34 -13.00 21.76
CA ASN A 388 -16.07 -12.53 22.95
C ASN A 388 -16.24 -11.01 22.96
N ARG A 389 -15.25 -10.22 22.51
CA ARG A 389 -15.39 -8.76 22.43
C ARG A 389 -16.39 -8.34 21.35
N VAL A 390 -16.29 -8.91 20.15
CA VAL A 390 -17.25 -8.64 19.05
C VAL A 390 -18.69 -8.97 19.49
N PHE A 391 -18.93 -10.13 20.11
CA PHE A 391 -20.27 -10.50 20.59
C PHE A 391 -20.71 -9.78 21.87
N SER A 392 -19.79 -9.08 22.57
CA SER A 392 -20.15 -8.13 23.64
C SER A 392 -20.51 -6.74 23.10
N ARG A 393 -20.06 -6.39 21.89
CA ARG A 393 -20.38 -5.12 21.20
C ARG A 393 -21.64 -5.26 20.34
N ILE A 394 -21.75 -6.38 19.63
CA ILE A 394 -22.82 -6.75 18.70
C ILE A 394 -23.27 -8.18 19.06
N PRO A 395 -24.16 -8.37 20.05
CA PRO A 395 -24.65 -9.70 20.40
C PRO A 395 -25.49 -10.33 19.28
N GLY A 396 -26.19 -9.47 18.53
CA GLY A 396 -27.19 -9.84 17.54
C GLY A 396 -28.51 -10.31 18.15
N THR A 397 -29.50 -10.52 17.30
CA THR A 397 -30.83 -11.01 17.67
C THR A 397 -31.45 -11.82 16.52
N ASP A 398 -32.16 -12.90 16.83
CA ASP A 398 -33.02 -13.61 15.88
C ASP A 398 -34.48 -13.09 15.88
N THR A 399 -34.74 -12.06 16.68
CA THR A 399 -36.04 -11.44 16.91
C THR A 399 -35.83 -9.92 16.89
N PRO A 400 -35.74 -9.29 15.70
CA PRO A 400 -35.31 -7.90 15.58
C PRO A 400 -36.42 -6.86 15.80
N SER A 401 -37.70 -7.27 15.73
CA SER A 401 -38.84 -6.42 16.10
C SER A 401 -38.83 -6.14 17.61
N MET A 402 -38.91 -4.86 17.98
CA MET A 402 -38.78 -4.44 19.39
C MET A 402 -39.96 -4.81 20.29
N ASP A 403 -41.06 -5.30 19.72
CA ASP A 403 -42.17 -5.93 20.45
C ASP A 403 -41.91 -7.40 20.85
N GLY A 404 -40.75 -7.95 20.49
CA GLY A 404 -40.34 -9.32 20.82
C GLY A 404 -40.98 -10.41 19.96
N LYS A 405 -41.55 -10.07 18.80
CA LYS A 405 -42.15 -11.04 17.86
C LYS A 405 -41.33 -11.20 16.58
N ARG A 406 -41.72 -12.22 15.81
CA ARG A 406 -41.33 -12.40 14.39
C ARG A 406 -42.59 -12.37 13.54
N TYR A 407 -42.52 -11.74 12.38
CA TYR A 407 -43.62 -11.46 11.48
C TYR A 407 -43.56 -12.39 10.26
N LEU A 408 -44.74 -12.73 9.73
CA LEU A 408 -44.94 -13.56 8.53
C LEU A 408 -44.14 -14.89 8.57
N GLN A 409 -44.27 -15.63 9.66
CA GLN A 409 -43.48 -16.85 9.90
C GLN A 409 -44.02 -18.11 9.21
N GLN A 410 -45.13 -18.05 8.47
CA GLN A 410 -45.74 -19.22 7.83
C GLN A 410 -44.76 -19.97 6.91
N GLY A 411 -44.01 -19.23 6.07
CA GLY A 411 -42.95 -19.79 5.23
C GLY A 411 -41.81 -20.44 6.02
N PHE A 412 -41.51 -19.89 7.21
CA PHE A 412 -40.56 -20.52 8.12
C PHE A 412 -41.11 -21.83 8.71
N GLU A 413 -42.36 -21.82 9.18
CA GLU A 413 -43.00 -22.94 9.87
C GLU A 413 -43.15 -24.17 8.97
N ILE A 414 -43.46 -23.99 7.68
CA ILE A 414 -43.53 -25.07 6.68
C ILE A 414 -42.18 -25.80 6.55
N LEU A 415 -41.12 -25.06 6.22
CA LEU A 415 -39.79 -25.63 5.99
C LEU A 415 -39.15 -26.14 7.28
N ALA A 416 -39.26 -25.39 8.38
CA ALA A 416 -38.76 -25.80 9.68
C ALA A 416 -39.50 -27.03 10.22
N GLY A 417 -40.81 -27.14 9.99
CA GLY A 417 -41.62 -28.31 10.32
C GLY A 417 -41.16 -29.56 9.56
N GLY A 418 -41.00 -29.46 8.23
CA GLY A 418 -40.48 -30.53 7.39
C GLY A 418 -39.11 -31.02 7.84
N LEU A 419 -38.12 -30.11 7.94
CA LEU A 419 -36.77 -30.44 8.41
C LEU A 419 -36.79 -31.12 9.80
N LYS A 420 -37.59 -30.61 10.76
CA LYS A 420 -37.75 -31.24 12.08
C LYS A 420 -38.34 -32.64 12.00
N SER A 421 -39.36 -32.87 11.16
CA SER A 421 -39.96 -34.20 10.98
C SER A 421 -38.98 -35.22 10.37
N SER A 422 -38.05 -34.76 9.54
CA SER A 422 -36.94 -35.54 8.99
C SER A 422 -35.75 -35.71 9.97
N GLY A 423 -35.84 -35.21 11.20
CA GLY A 423 -34.81 -35.36 12.25
C GLY A 423 -33.73 -34.28 12.27
N TRP A 424 -33.89 -33.15 11.57
CA TRP A 424 -33.02 -31.99 11.78
C TRP A 424 -33.32 -31.33 13.12
N LYS A 425 -32.29 -30.84 13.80
CA LYS A 425 -32.41 -30.23 15.12
C LYS A 425 -32.54 -28.71 15.02
N GLU A 426 -33.63 -28.17 15.58
CA GLU A 426 -33.78 -26.72 15.76
C GLU A 426 -32.97 -26.21 16.95
N VAL A 427 -32.27 -25.09 16.76
CA VAL A 427 -31.43 -24.41 17.77
C VAL A 427 -31.46 -22.90 17.58
N THR A 428 -31.14 -22.13 18.62
CA THR A 428 -30.67 -20.74 18.45
C THR A 428 -29.20 -20.77 18.01
N ALA A 429 -28.91 -20.50 16.73
CA ALA A 429 -27.59 -20.75 16.15
C ALA A 429 -26.40 -20.10 16.89
N ASN A 430 -26.57 -18.88 17.41
CA ASN A 430 -25.50 -18.15 18.12
C ASN A 430 -25.27 -18.64 19.57
N ASN A 431 -26.21 -19.40 20.14
CA ASN A 431 -26.04 -20.02 21.46
C ASN A 431 -25.23 -21.33 21.37
N VAL A 432 -25.33 -22.05 20.25
CA VAL A 432 -24.61 -23.31 19.99
C VAL A 432 -23.86 -23.25 18.64
N PRO A 433 -22.87 -22.35 18.49
CA PRO A 433 -22.24 -22.07 17.19
C PRO A 433 -21.61 -23.29 16.53
N ASN A 434 -21.10 -24.24 17.31
CA ASN A 434 -20.48 -25.48 16.82
C ASN A 434 -21.48 -26.57 16.38
N GLN A 435 -22.80 -26.33 16.44
CA GLN A 435 -23.81 -27.20 15.82
C GLN A 435 -24.13 -26.64 14.42
N LYS A 436 -23.54 -27.30 13.40
CA LYS A 436 -23.64 -26.95 11.96
C LYS A 436 -23.82 -28.17 11.05
N ASN A 437 -24.31 -29.28 11.61
CA ASN A 437 -24.70 -30.46 10.84
C ASN A 437 -26.12 -30.91 11.23
N ARG A 438 -26.98 -31.23 10.24
CA ARG A 438 -28.42 -31.51 10.39
C ARG A 438 -29.11 -30.58 11.40
N THR A 439 -28.84 -29.28 11.31
CA THR A 439 -29.24 -28.25 12.27
C THR A 439 -29.96 -27.11 11.56
N LEU A 440 -31.02 -26.53 12.17
CA LEU A 440 -31.73 -25.34 11.68
C LEU A 440 -31.93 -24.28 12.78
N SER A 441 -32.18 -23.03 12.39
CA SER A 441 -32.38 -21.86 13.27
C SER A 441 -33.25 -20.80 12.59
N HIS A 442 -33.91 -19.95 13.38
CA HIS A 442 -34.33 -18.61 12.92
C HIS A 442 -33.10 -17.78 12.52
N SER A 443 -33.28 -16.85 11.59
CA SER A 443 -32.28 -15.89 11.09
C SER A 443 -31.76 -14.94 12.19
N PRO A 444 -30.48 -15.01 12.60
CA PRO A 444 -29.89 -14.04 13.50
C PRO A 444 -29.28 -12.87 12.72
N PHE A 445 -29.51 -11.64 13.19
CA PHE A 445 -29.06 -10.39 12.57
C PHE A 445 -28.19 -9.56 13.52
N MET A 446 -27.37 -8.67 12.97
CA MET A 446 -26.56 -7.70 13.72
C MET A 446 -27.35 -6.49 14.22
N TYR A 447 -28.68 -6.53 14.06
CA TYR A 447 -29.61 -5.45 14.30
C TYR A 447 -29.75 -5.12 15.79
N SER A 448 -30.10 -3.88 16.07
CA SER A 448 -30.26 -3.35 17.43
C SER A 448 -31.33 -2.26 17.41
N ASN A 449 -32.26 -2.28 18.36
CA ASN A 449 -33.37 -1.32 18.45
C ASN A 449 -34.25 -1.28 17.17
N GLY A 450 -34.40 -2.43 16.49
CA GLY A 450 -35.08 -2.57 15.19
C GLY A 450 -34.39 -1.88 14.00
N GLU A 451 -33.21 -1.29 14.20
CA GLU A 451 -32.40 -0.65 13.17
C GLU A 451 -31.18 -1.53 12.81
N ARG A 452 -30.54 -1.25 11.66
CA ARG A 452 -29.41 -2.03 11.09
C ARG A 452 -28.25 -2.35 12.06
N GLY A 453 -28.02 -1.56 13.09
CA GLY A 453 -27.04 -1.87 14.14
C GLY A 453 -25.60 -2.05 13.61
N GLY A 454 -25.00 -3.21 13.88
CA GLY A 454 -23.68 -3.58 13.36
C GLY A 454 -22.54 -2.63 13.78
N ALA A 455 -21.44 -2.63 13.00
CA ALA A 455 -20.25 -1.85 13.31
C ALA A 455 -20.49 -0.33 13.29
N MET A 456 -21.37 0.16 12.41
CA MET A 456 -21.73 1.58 12.31
C MET A 456 -22.44 2.11 13.57
N ALA A 457 -23.21 1.28 14.28
CA ALA A 457 -23.90 1.66 15.50
C ALA A 457 -23.08 1.42 16.79
N THR A 458 -21.91 0.78 16.71
CA THR A 458 -21.20 0.26 17.89
C THR A 458 -19.70 0.57 17.93
N TYR A 459 -18.97 0.30 16.85
CA TYR A 459 -17.53 0.53 16.73
C TYR A 459 -17.23 1.96 16.26
N LEU A 460 -17.95 2.45 15.25
CA LEU A 460 -17.77 3.84 14.80
C LEU A 460 -18.26 4.85 15.85
N VAL A 461 -19.31 4.52 16.61
CA VAL A 461 -19.89 5.36 17.70
C VAL A 461 -18.95 5.55 18.89
N SER A 462 -17.99 4.66 19.12
CA SER A 462 -16.95 4.85 20.15
C SER A 462 -15.68 5.47 19.59
N ALA A 463 -15.37 5.28 18.31
CA ALA A 463 -14.27 5.94 17.62
C ALA A 463 -14.49 7.45 17.52
N ASP A 464 -15.65 7.86 16.98
CA ASP A 464 -16.08 9.25 16.76
C ASP A 464 -16.02 10.14 18.02
N LYS A 465 -16.19 9.54 19.21
CA LYS A 465 -16.11 10.24 20.50
C LYS A 465 -14.68 10.57 20.95
N ARG A 466 -13.64 10.15 20.23
CA ARG A 466 -12.23 10.32 20.63
C ARG A 466 -11.58 11.42 19.80
N SER A 467 -11.01 12.43 20.46
CA SER A 467 -10.29 13.54 19.81
C SER A 467 -8.96 13.14 19.12
N ASN A 468 -8.66 11.84 19.06
CA ASN A 468 -7.54 11.25 18.34
C ASN A 468 -8.01 10.30 17.21
N PHE A 469 -9.29 10.40 16.82
CA PHE A 469 -9.87 9.74 15.66
C PHE A 469 -10.45 10.78 14.71
N ASP A 470 -10.10 10.68 13.43
CA ASP A 470 -10.62 11.51 12.34
C ASP A 470 -11.29 10.61 11.28
N LEU A 471 -12.42 11.03 10.70
CA LEU A 471 -13.12 10.32 9.61
C LEU A 471 -13.25 11.24 8.38
N TRP A 472 -12.74 10.79 7.24
CA TRP A 472 -12.87 11.49 5.95
C TRP A 472 -13.69 10.64 4.98
N THR A 473 -14.87 11.12 4.58
CA THR A 473 -15.74 10.51 3.56
C THR A 473 -15.46 11.09 2.17
N ASN A 474 -16.14 10.60 1.13
CA ASN A 474 -16.03 11.06 -0.26
C ASN A 474 -14.59 11.02 -0.85
N THR A 475 -13.67 10.27 -0.24
CA THR A 475 -12.22 10.37 -0.46
C THR A 475 -11.65 9.01 -0.87
N ALA A 476 -11.31 8.84 -2.15
CA ALA A 476 -10.71 7.60 -2.63
C ALA A 476 -9.19 7.61 -2.38
N VAL A 477 -8.66 6.53 -1.82
CA VAL A 477 -7.20 6.29 -1.81
C VAL A 477 -6.80 5.63 -3.13
N LYS A 478 -5.85 6.24 -3.84
CA LYS A 478 -5.30 5.73 -5.10
C LYS A 478 -4.33 4.58 -4.84
N ARG A 479 -3.36 4.84 -3.98
CA ARG A 479 -2.20 4.00 -3.65
C ARG A 479 -1.54 4.47 -2.35
N VAL A 480 -0.65 3.65 -1.79
CA VAL A 480 0.26 4.09 -0.73
C VAL A 480 1.52 4.71 -1.33
N ILE A 481 2.03 5.78 -0.72
CA ILE A 481 3.31 6.39 -1.07
C ILE A 481 4.41 5.74 -0.22
N ARG A 482 5.48 5.24 -0.85
CA ARG A 482 6.52 4.46 -0.18
C ARG A 482 7.92 4.69 -0.74
N SER A 483 8.92 4.54 0.11
CA SER A 483 10.34 4.39 -0.26
C SER A 483 10.78 2.98 0.10
N GLY A 484 11.16 2.18 -0.89
CA GLY A 484 11.38 0.74 -0.71
C GLY A 484 10.14 0.07 -0.09
N GLY A 485 10.33 -0.61 1.04
CA GLY A 485 9.26 -1.25 1.83
C GLY A 485 8.64 -0.38 2.93
N HIS A 486 9.01 0.90 3.05
CA HIS A 486 8.49 1.81 4.08
C HIS A 486 7.47 2.80 3.50
N ILE A 487 6.25 2.79 4.03
CA ILE A 487 5.13 3.63 3.58
C ILE A 487 5.16 4.95 4.36
N THR A 488 5.27 6.07 3.64
CA THR A 488 5.35 7.43 4.19
C THR A 488 4.01 8.18 4.15
N GLY A 489 3.00 7.61 3.49
CA GLY A 489 1.66 8.20 3.39
C GLY A 489 0.73 7.48 2.43
N VAL A 490 -0.43 8.09 2.16
CA VAL A 490 -1.40 7.63 1.16
C VAL A 490 -1.76 8.78 0.21
N GLU A 491 -1.92 8.46 -1.08
CA GLU A 491 -2.37 9.40 -2.10
C GLU A 491 -3.89 9.33 -2.23
N VAL A 492 -4.57 10.48 -2.11
CA VAL A 492 -6.03 10.61 -2.13
C VAL A 492 -6.52 11.49 -3.28
N GLU A 493 -7.68 11.12 -3.81
CA GLU A 493 -8.48 11.86 -4.79
C GLU A 493 -9.93 12.00 -4.31
N ALA A 494 -10.57 13.14 -4.60
CA ALA A 494 -11.96 13.36 -4.24
C ALA A 494 -12.88 12.52 -5.14
N PHE A 495 -13.62 11.59 -4.55
CA PHE A 495 -14.60 10.75 -5.26
C PHE A 495 -15.96 11.46 -5.41
N LYS A 496 -16.31 12.32 -4.45
CA LYS A 496 -17.45 13.24 -4.47
C LYS A 496 -17.04 14.58 -3.83
N ASN A 497 -17.84 15.62 -4.01
CA ASN A 497 -17.58 16.95 -3.44
C ASN A 497 -17.32 16.89 -1.93
N GLY A 498 -16.36 17.70 -1.46
CA GLY A 498 -15.92 17.70 -0.05
C GLY A 498 -14.94 16.57 0.31
N GLY A 499 -14.67 15.62 -0.59
CA GLY A 499 -13.58 14.66 -0.44
C GLY A 499 -12.20 15.30 -0.55
N TYR A 500 -11.17 14.67 0.02
CA TYR A 500 -9.82 15.23 0.07
C TYR A 500 -8.95 14.83 -1.14
N GLN A 501 -8.04 15.73 -1.53
CA GLN A 501 -7.05 15.51 -2.59
C GLN A 501 -5.62 15.86 -2.13
N GLY A 502 -4.64 15.03 -2.49
CA GLY A 502 -3.22 15.20 -2.14
C GLY A 502 -2.61 13.97 -1.48
N VAL A 503 -1.67 14.16 -0.54
CA VAL A 503 -0.99 13.07 0.17
C VAL A 503 -1.06 13.29 1.69
N VAL A 504 -1.68 12.35 2.40
CA VAL A 504 -1.68 12.31 3.88
C VAL A 504 -0.45 11.55 4.36
N LYS A 505 0.28 12.07 5.35
CA LYS A 505 1.51 11.44 5.86
C LYS A 505 1.28 10.57 7.09
N THR A 506 2.06 9.50 7.21
CA THR A 506 2.19 8.74 8.46
C THR A 506 3.16 9.44 9.44
N THR A 507 3.03 9.18 10.74
CA THR A 507 4.03 9.57 11.74
C THR A 507 5.39 9.01 11.33
N ALA A 508 6.42 9.86 11.25
CA ALA A 508 7.72 9.48 10.70
C ALA A 508 8.30 8.25 11.44
N VAL A 509 8.85 7.30 10.66
CA VAL A 509 9.38 6.00 11.11
C VAL A 509 8.34 5.03 11.69
N THR A 510 7.47 5.48 12.58
CA THR A 510 6.65 4.63 13.45
C THR A 510 5.19 4.44 12.99
N GLY A 511 4.67 5.36 12.17
CA GLY A 511 3.30 5.35 11.68
C GLY A 511 3.06 4.25 10.63
N ARG A 512 1.82 3.78 10.54
CA ARG A 512 1.41 2.57 9.81
C ARG A 512 0.18 2.83 8.94
N VAL A 513 0.02 2.06 7.86
CA VAL A 513 -1.15 2.10 6.99
C VAL A 513 -1.84 0.75 6.98
N ILE A 514 -3.18 0.75 7.07
CA ILE A 514 -4.01 -0.45 7.09
C ILE A 514 -5.02 -0.37 5.94
N LEU A 515 -4.94 -1.31 5.02
CA LEU A 515 -5.90 -1.44 3.93
C LEU A 515 -7.08 -2.30 4.39
N SER A 516 -8.26 -1.72 4.39
CA SER A 516 -9.54 -2.32 4.78
C SER A 516 -10.63 -2.09 3.73
N ALA A 517 -10.23 -1.83 2.49
CA ALA A 517 -11.07 -1.51 1.34
C ALA A 517 -11.71 -2.77 0.68
N GLY A 518 -11.64 -3.92 1.35
CA GLY A 518 -12.24 -5.17 0.92
C GLY A 518 -11.37 -5.96 -0.05
N ALA A 519 -11.79 -7.20 -0.33
CA ALA A 519 -11.03 -8.14 -1.15
C ALA A 519 -10.64 -7.57 -2.53
N PHE A 520 -11.49 -6.74 -3.14
CA PHE A 520 -11.18 -6.06 -4.39
C PHE A 520 -10.41 -4.74 -4.20
N GLY A 521 -10.89 -3.83 -3.34
CA GLY A 521 -10.30 -2.51 -3.15
C GLY A 521 -8.88 -2.54 -2.59
N SER A 522 -8.62 -3.35 -1.56
CA SER A 522 -7.28 -3.46 -0.96
C SER A 522 -6.27 -4.08 -1.94
N ALA A 523 -6.69 -5.07 -2.73
CA ALA A 523 -5.85 -5.66 -3.78
C ALA A 523 -5.57 -4.66 -4.93
N LYS A 524 -6.56 -3.87 -5.36
CA LYS A 524 -6.37 -2.75 -6.31
C LYS A 524 -5.36 -1.72 -5.79
N ILE A 525 -5.46 -1.32 -4.53
CA ILE A 525 -4.53 -0.38 -3.90
C ILE A 525 -3.11 -0.95 -3.87
N LEU A 526 -2.92 -2.24 -3.53
CA LEU A 526 -1.62 -2.90 -3.58
C LEU A 526 -1.03 -2.89 -5.01
N MET A 527 -1.81 -3.27 -6.03
CA MET A 527 -1.37 -3.24 -7.43
C MET A 527 -0.98 -1.82 -7.88
N ARG A 528 -1.80 -0.81 -7.59
CA ARG A 528 -1.49 0.62 -7.85
C ARG A 528 -0.27 1.14 -7.07
N SER A 529 0.12 0.44 -6.00
CA SER A 529 1.32 0.71 -5.19
C SER A 529 2.56 -0.09 -5.62
N GLY A 530 2.51 -0.83 -6.73
CA GLY A 530 3.61 -1.68 -7.20
C GLY A 530 3.83 -2.94 -6.33
N ILE A 531 2.77 -3.50 -5.75
CA ILE A 531 2.79 -4.70 -4.92
C ILE A 531 1.78 -5.70 -5.48
N GLY A 532 2.25 -6.85 -5.99
CA GLY A 532 1.40 -7.85 -6.64
C GLY A 532 2.11 -8.63 -7.75
N PRO A 533 1.36 -9.43 -8.54
CA PRO A 533 1.93 -10.22 -9.64
C PRO A 533 2.42 -9.31 -10.77
N VAL A 534 3.58 -9.64 -11.37
CA VAL A 534 4.22 -8.77 -12.38
C VAL A 534 3.34 -8.48 -13.59
N ASP A 535 2.50 -9.43 -14.02
CA ASP A 535 1.52 -9.24 -15.10
C ASP A 535 0.47 -8.16 -14.77
N GLN A 536 0.11 -8.03 -13.49
CA GLN A 536 -0.83 -7.02 -13.00
C GLN A 536 -0.16 -5.65 -12.81
N LEU A 537 1.11 -5.63 -12.39
CA LEU A 537 1.86 -4.39 -12.21
C LEU A 537 2.21 -3.72 -13.55
N GLU A 538 2.46 -4.50 -14.62
CA GLU A 538 2.63 -3.96 -15.97
C GLU A 538 1.32 -3.41 -16.58
N ILE A 539 0.15 -3.93 -16.18
CA ILE A 539 -1.16 -3.33 -16.53
C ILE A 539 -1.33 -1.96 -15.86
N VAL A 540 -0.98 -1.82 -14.58
CA VAL A 540 -0.99 -0.50 -13.91
C VAL A 540 0.01 0.46 -14.58
N LYS A 541 1.22 -0.02 -14.89
CA LYS A 541 2.27 0.77 -15.54
C LYS A 541 1.92 1.27 -16.95
N SER A 542 0.98 0.60 -17.63
CA SER A 542 0.45 1.00 -18.94
C SER A 542 -0.89 1.76 -18.86
N SER A 543 -1.40 2.02 -17.65
CA SER A 543 -2.64 2.79 -17.39
C SER A 543 -2.38 4.29 -17.18
N THR A 544 -3.43 5.04 -16.85
CA THR A 544 -3.36 6.45 -16.41
C THR A 544 -2.49 6.69 -15.17
N ASP A 545 -2.29 5.69 -14.30
CA ASP A 545 -1.35 5.79 -13.18
C ASP A 545 0.12 5.71 -13.61
N GLY A 546 0.40 5.13 -14.79
CA GLY A 546 1.73 4.76 -15.28
C GLY A 546 2.81 5.85 -15.15
N PRO A 547 2.58 7.10 -15.60
CA PRO A 547 3.55 8.20 -15.50
C PRO A 547 3.95 8.59 -14.07
N THR A 548 3.19 8.14 -13.06
CA THR A 548 3.42 8.44 -11.64
C THR A 548 3.59 7.17 -10.78
N MET A 549 3.54 5.99 -11.39
CA MET A 549 3.67 4.71 -10.69
C MET A 549 5.11 4.54 -10.17
N ILE A 550 5.26 3.93 -8.99
CA ILE A 550 6.58 3.62 -8.44
C ILE A 550 7.38 2.71 -9.39
N SER A 551 8.67 3.04 -9.56
CA SER A 551 9.61 2.34 -10.45
C SER A 551 9.63 0.83 -10.20
N ASN A 552 9.78 0.05 -11.28
CA ASN A 552 9.77 -1.41 -11.22
C ASN A 552 10.99 -2.02 -10.49
N SER A 553 12.05 -1.24 -10.25
CA SER A 553 13.14 -1.62 -9.33
C SER A 553 12.67 -1.76 -7.87
N SER A 554 11.54 -1.15 -7.51
CA SER A 554 10.93 -1.17 -6.17
C SER A 554 9.64 -2.00 -6.10
N TRP A 555 9.31 -2.79 -7.12
CA TRP A 555 8.13 -3.66 -7.09
C TRP A 555 8.31 -4.84 -6.14
N ILE A 556 7.22 -5.20 -5.46
CA ILE A 556 7.18 -6.33 -4.53
C ILE A 556 6.26 -7.40 -5.13
N GLU A 557 6.86 -8.49 -5.60
CA GLU A 557 6.16 -9.61 -6.22
C GLU A 557 5.46 -10.45 -5.15
N LEU A 558 4.13 -10.46 -5.16
CA LEU A 558 3.25 -11.18 -4.23
C LEU A 558 2.00 -11.70 -4.95
N PRO A 559 1.35 -12.78 -4.48
CA PRO A 559 0.17 -13.37 -5.12
C PRO A 559 -1.14 -12.56 -4.91
N VAL A 560 -1.08 -11.23 -4.94
CA VAL A 560 -2.26 -10.35 -4.86
C VAL A 560 -3.25 -10.68 -5.97
N GLY A 561 -4.52 -10.89 -5.61
CA GLY A 561 -5.60 -11.28 -6.51
C GLY A 561 -5.75 -12.78 -6.75
N TYR A 562 -4.76 -13.62 -6.41
CA TYR A 562 -4.92 -15.08 -6.37
C TYR A 562 -5.70 -15.52 -5.12
N ASN A 563 -6.07 -16.81 -5.05
CA ASN A 563 -6.85 -17.38 -3.94
C ASN A 563 -8.21 -16.67 -3.73
N LEU A 564 -8.75 -16.04 -4.77
CA LEU A 564 -10.11 -15.50 -4.75
C LEU A 564 -11.08 -16.66 -4.49
N GLU A 565 -11.96 -16.48 -3.52
CA GLU A 565 -13.04 -17.42 -3.21
C GLU A 565 -14.30 -16.64 -2.82
N ASP A 566 -15.45 -17.29 -3.00
CA ASP A 566 -16.79 -16.85 -2.59
C ASP A 566 -17.58 -18.14 -2.32
N HIS A 567 -18.62 -18.07 -1.49
CA HIS A 567 -19.56 -19.17 -1.35
C HIS A 567 -20.14 -19.53 -2.72
N THR A 568 -20.09 -20.80 -3.13
CA THR A 568 -20.75 -21.22 -4.38
C THR A 568 -22.25 -21.30 -4.13
N ASN A 569 -23.01 -20.41 -4.76
CA ASN A 569 -24.47 -20.40 -4.66
C ASN A 569 -25.12 -21.46 -5.57
N THR A 570 -26.14 -22.14 -5.06
CA THR A 570 -27.12 -22.90 -5.85
C THR A 570 -28.51 -22.67 -5.28
N ASP A 571 -29.30 -21.82 -5.93
CA ASP A 571 -30.71 -21.64 -5.60
C ASP A 571 -31.50 -22.89 -6.00
N VAL A 572 -32.46 -23.27 -5.17
CA VAL A 572 -33.57 -24.19 -5.46
C VAL A 572 -34.86 -23.53 -5.01
N VAL A 573 -36.00 -23.87 -5.63
CA VAL A 573 -37.26 -23.16 -5.41
C VAL A 573 -38.39 -24.16 -5.16
N VAL A 574 -39.20 -23.86 -4.14
CA VAL A 574 -40.40 -24.62 -3.76
C VAL A 574 -41.60 -23.68 -3.63
N SER A 575 -42.80 -24.23 -3.74
CA SER A 575 -44.07 -23.52 -3.51
C SER A 575 -44.95 -24.29 -2.54
N HIS A 576 -45.69 -23.58 -1.67
CA HIS A 576 -46.65 -24.19 -0.74
C HIS A 576 -47.80 -23.21 -0.44
N PRO A 577 -49.08 -23.62 -0.44
CA PRO A 577 -50.23 -22.71 -0.40
C PRO A 577 -50.27 -21.75 0.79
N ASP A 578 -49.76 -22.16 1.96
CA ASP A 578 -49.76 -21.32 3.18
C ASP A 578 -48.60 -20.31 3.25
N VAL A 579 -47.77 -20.18 2.21
CA VAL A 579 -46.69 -19.19 2.15
C VAL A 579 -47.26 -17.79 1.94
N VAL A 580 -46.85 -16.84 2.79
CA VAL A 580 -47.28 -15.44 2.74
C VAL A 580 -46.10 -14.54 2.34
N PHE A 581 -46.10 -14.12 1.08
CA PHE A 581 -45.19 -13.10 0.54
C PHE A 581 -45.53 -11.69 1.07
N TYR A 582 -44.51 -10.84 1.13
CA TYR A 582 -44.62 -9.40 1.41
C TYR A 582 -43.68 -8.69 0.45
N ASP A 583 -44.18 -7.66 -0.25
CA ASP A 583 -43.36 -6.93 -1.20
C ASP A 583 -42.52 -5.85 -0.51
N PHE A 584 -41.23 -6.12 -0.39
CA PHE A 584 -40.26 -5.19 0.19
C PHE A 584 -39.75 -4.13 -0.80
N TYR A 585 -40.00 -4.29 -2.11
CA TYR A 585 -39.70 -3.28 -3.11
C TYR A 585 -40.82 -2.23 -3.15
N GLU A 586 -42.09 -2.68 -3.15
CA GLU A 586 -43.23 -1.76 -2.98
C GLU A 586 -43.14 -1.00 -1.64
N ALA A 587 -42.58 -1.62 -0.60
CA ALA A 587 -42.32 -0.95 0.68
C ALA A 587 -41.24 0.15 0.66
N TYR A 588 -40.49 0.32 -0.43
CA TYR A 588 -39.64 1.51 -0.60
C TYR A 588 -40.50 2.75 -0.86
N ASP A 589 -41.39 2.71 -1.86
CA ASP A 589 -42.22 3.86 -2.25
C ASP A 589 -43.56 3.94 -1.49
N ASN A 590 -44.30 2.83 -1.44
CA ASN A 590 -45.69 2.75 -0.96
C ASN A 590 -45.88 1.68 0.13
N PRO A 591 -45.16 1.75 1.27
CA PRO A 591 -45.27 0.74 2.32
C PRO A 591 -46.68 0.67 2.93
N ILE A 592 -47.11 -0.56 3.26
CA ILE A 592 -48.37 -0.83 3.95
C ILE A 592 -48.46 0.07 5.21
N PRO A 593 -49.48 0.95 5.33
CA PRO A 593 -49.48 1.99 6.34
C PRO A 593 -49.30 1.48 7.78
N ALA A 594 -49.94 0.35 8.12
CA ALA A 594 -49.84 -0.24 9.45
C ALA A 594 -48.42 -0.71 9.81
N ASP A 595 -47.67 -1.28 8.85
CA ASP A 595 -46.29 -1.72 9.07
C ASP A 595 -45.31 -0.54 9.09
N LYS A 596 -45.53 0.45 8.23
CA LYS A 596 -44.81 1.73 8.21
C LYS A 596 -44.97 2.48 9.54
N ASP A 597 -46.20 2.67 10.01
CA ASP A 597 -46.50 3.35 11.28
C ASP A 597 -45.94 2.54 12.47
N MET A 598 -46.06 1.21 12.47
CA MET A 598 -45.48 0.35 13.53
C MET A 598 -43.95 0.43 13.58
N TYR A 599 -43.29 0.56 12.44
CA TYR A 599 -41.83 0.72 12.40
C TYR A 599 -41.38 2.12 12.86
N LEU A 600 -42.07 3.16 12.41
CA LEU A 600 -41.77 4.55 12.78
C LEU A 600 -41.98 4.79 14.29
N ASP A 601 -43.14 4.39 14.83
CA ASP A 601 -43.49 4.60 16.24
C ASP A 601 -42.71 3.67 17.21
N LYS A 602 -42.50 2.41 16.82
CA LYS A 602 -42.14 1.33 17.78
C LYS A 602 -40.98 0.44 17.33
N ARG A 603 -40.34 0.70 16.18
CA ARG A 603 -39.26 -0.15 15.61
C ARG A 603 -39.61 -1.64 15.62
N SER A 604 -40.86 -1.91 15.23
CA SER A 604 -41.49 -3.22 15.28
C SER A 604 -42.22 -3.49 13.97
N GLY A 605 -42.64 -4.75 13.75
CA GLY A 605 -43.29 -5.16 12.51
C GLY A 605 -42.32 -5.72 11.48
N ILE A 606 -42.84 -6.05 10.29
CA ILE A 606 -42.09 -6.72 9.23
C ILE A 606 -40.89 -5.90 8.72
N LEU A 607 -40.96 -4.56 8.75
CA LEU A 607 -39.87 -3.67 8.32
C LEU A 607 -38.65 -3.66 9.29
N ALA A 608 -38.78 -4.24 10.48
CA ALA A 608 -37.65 -4.51 11.39
C ALA A 608 -36.93 -5.84 11.08
N GLN A 609 -37.47 -6.68 10.18
CA GLN A 609 -36.80 -7.85 9.62
C GLN A 609 -36.10 -7.48 8.31
N ALA A 610 -35.07 -8.24 7.93
CA ALA A 610 -34.41 -8.07 6.64
C ALA A 610 -35.37 -8.39 5.48
N ALA A 611 -35.17 -7.69 4.37
CA ALA A 611 -35.79 -8.00 3.10
C ALA A 611 -34.94 -8.97 2.26
N PRO A 612 -35.56 -9.89 1.48
CA PRO A 612 -36.95 -10.32 1.61
C PRO A 612 -37.07 -11.19 2.88
N ASN A 613 -38.28 -11.59 3.28
CA ASN A 613 -38.48 -12.26 4.58
C ASN A 613 -37.68 -13.58 4.69
N ILE A 614 -36.60 -13.58 5.47
CA ILE A 614 -35.63 -14.68 5.56
C ILE A 614 -36.12 -15.74 6.57
N GLY A 615 -36.50 -16.90 6.04
CA GLY A 615 -37.02 -18.07 6.76
C GLY A 615 -35.92 -18.86 7.47
N PRO A 616 -35.95 -20.21 7.47
CA PRO A 616 -34.97 -20.99 8.21
C PRO A 616 -33.58 -20.92 7.58
N LEU A 617 -32.60 -20.80 8.45
CA LEU A 617 -31.18 -20.97 8.16
C LEU A 617 -30.80 -22.37 8.65
N PHE A 618 -30.23 -23.20 7.78
CA PHE A 618 -29.92 -24.59 8.12
C PHE A 618 -28.60 -25.08 7.53
N TRP A 619 -27.98 -26.08 8.15
CA TRP A 619 -26.60 -26.50 7.85
C TRP A 619 -26.40 -28.01 7.90
N GLU A 620 -25.59 -28.51 6.98
CA GLU A 620 -25.14 -29.90 6.91
C GLU A 620 -23.66 -29.99 6.52
N GLU A 621 -22.99 -31.05 7.00
CA GLU A 621 -21.60 -31.36 6.65
C GLU A 621 -21.54 -32.65 5.84
N ILE A 622 -21.02 -32.55 4.62
CA ILE A 622 -20.94 -33.64 3.65
C ILE A 622 -19.48 -34.05 3.47
N LYS A 623 -19.15 -35.30 3.82
CA LYS A 623 -17.82 -35.86 3.57
C LYS A 623 -17.72 -36.36 2.12
N GLY A 624 -16.88 -35.70 1.33
CA GLY A 624 -16.62 -36.07 -0.06
C GLY A 624 -15.85 -37.38 -0.21
N ALA A 625 -15.84 -37.94 -1.42
CA ALA A 625 -15.05 -39.13 -1.77
C ALA A 625 -13.54 -38.89 -1.63
N ASP A 626 -13.09 -37.65 -1.77
CA ASP A 626 -11.74 -37.17 -1.44
C ASP A 626 -11.43 -37.09 0.07
N GLY A 627 -12.36 -37.54 0.92
CA GLY A 627 -12.23 -37.54 2.37
C GLY A 627 -12.46 -36.20 3.05
N VAL A 628 -12.60 -35.10 2.29
CA VAL A 628 -12.74 -33.74 2.82
C VAL A 628 -14.19 -33.46 3.18
N VAL A 629 -14.40 -32.94 4.39
CA VAL A 629 -15.72 -32.50 4.86
C VAL A 629 -16.01 -31.11 4.33
N ARG A 630 -17.07 -30.99 3.53
CA ARG A 630 -17.58 -29.74 2.96
C ARG A 630 -18.80 -29.28 3.76
N GLN A 631 -18.77 -28.02 4.16
CA GLN A 631 -19.88 -27.39 4.85
C GLN A 631 -20.85 -26.81 3.81
N LEU A 632 -22.14 -27.06 4.02
CA LEU A 632 -23.21 -26.29 3.38
C LEU A 632 -23.89 -25.40 4.44
N GLN A 633 -24.18 -24.15 4.06
CA GLN A 633 -25.28 -23.36 4.63
C GLN A 633 -26.42 -23.33 3.62
N TRP A 634 -27.65 -23.31 4.13
CA TRP A 634 -28.86 -23.04 3.39
C TRP A 634 -29.55 -21.81 3.96
N THR A 635 -30.04 -20.94 3.07
CA THR A 635 -30.77 -19.71 3.44
C THR A 635 -32.10 -19.69 2.69
N ALA A 636 -33.20 -20.00 3.38
CA ALA A 636 -34.54 -19.91 2.83
C ALA A 636 -35.07 -18.47 2.90
N ARG A 637 -35.79 -18.03 1.87
CA ARG A 637 -36.46 -16.71 1.84
C ARG A 637 -37.80 -16.78 1.11
N VAL A 638 -38.76 -15.96 1.52
CA VAL A 638 -40.07 -15.84 0.85
C VAL A 638 -39.94 -14.86 -0.31
N GLU A 639 -39.49 -15.39 -1.44
CA GLU A 639 -39.24 -14.70 -2.71
C GLU A 639 -39.25 -15.78 -3.82
N GLY A 640 -39.70 -15.45 -5.02
CA GLY A 640 -39.58 -16.30 -6.20
C GLY A 640 -38.23 -16.11 -6.91
N SER A 641 -37.74 -17.14 -7.59
CA SER A 641 -36.59 -17.03 -8.49
C SER A 641 -36.65 -18.10 -9.58
N LEU A 642 -35.72 -18.03 -10.56
CA LEU A 642 -35.60 -18.99 -11.66
C LEU A 642 -36.94 -19.19 -12.42
N ASP A 643 -37.52 -18.09 -12.88
CA ASP A 643 -38.83 -18.03 -13.57
C ASP A 643 -40.06 -18.44 -12.72
N THR A 644 -39.89 -18.89 -11.48
CA THR A 644 -40.99 -19.05 -10.51
C THR A 644 -41.38 -17.68 -9.93
N PRO A 645 -42.65 -17.25 -10.02
CA PRO A 645 -43.09 -15.93 -9.55
C PRO A 645 -43.18 -15.80 -8.03
N ASN A 646 -43.22 -14.56 -7.54
CA ASN A 646 -43.56 -14.23 -6.15
C ASN A 646 -44.98 -14.69 -5.77
N GLY A 647 -45.27 -14.77 -4.47
CA GLY A 647 -46.56 -15.21 -3.93
C GLY A 647 -46.38 -16.40 -2.99
N ILE A 648 -46.74 -17.60 -3.44
CA ILE A 648 -46.63 -18.83 -2.63
C ILE A 648 -45.25 -19.53 -2.70
N ALA A 649 -44.27 -18.86 -3.32
CA ALA A 649 -42.93 -19.40 -3.57
C ALA A 649 -41.92 -19.07 -2.46
N MET A 650 -40.95 -19.96 -2.28
CA MET A 650 -39.79 -19.76 -1.43
C MET A 650 -38.53 -20.28 -2.12
N THR A 651 -37.53 -19.42 -2.24
CA THR A 651 -36.20 -19.80 -2.70
C THR A 651 -35.31 -20.19 -1.53
N MET A 652 -34.62 -21.33 -1.67
CA MET A 652 -33.60 -21.81 -0.74
C MET A 652 -32.22 -21.74 -1.43
N SER A 653 -31.38 -20.78 -1.04
CA SER A 653 -30.00 -20.67 -1.53
C SER A 653 -29.10 -21.64 -0.77
N GLN A 654 -28.52 -22.61 -1.46
CA GLN A 654 -27.41 -23.40 -0.94
C GLN A 654 -26.08 -22.65 -1.13
N TYR A 655 -25.31 -22.51 -0.07
CA TYR A 655 -23.95 -21.98 -0.08
C TYR A 655 -22.95 -23.08 0.28
N LEU A 656 -22.15 -23.53 -0.69
CA LEU A 656 -20.99 -24.39 -0.44
C LEU A 656 -19.82 -23.55 0.07
N GLY A 657 -19.40 -23.79 1.32
CA GLY A 657 -18.40 -23.03 2.05
C GLY A 657 -17.19 -23.86 2.48
N ARG A 658 -16.80 -23.76 3.76
CA ARG A 658 -15.60 -24.40 4.33
C ARG A 658 -15.40 -25.85 3.87
N GLY A 659 -14.26 -26.11 3.26
CA GLY A 659 -13.87 -27.43 2.73
C GLY A 659 -13.94 -27.51 1.20
N ALA A 660 -14.53 -26.52 0.52
CA ALA A 660 -14.37 -26.34 -0.92
C ALA A 660 -12.89 -26.15 -1.29
N LYS A 661 -12.50 -26.68 -2.46
CA LYS A 661 -11.11 -26.62 -2.98
C LYS A 661 -10.95 -25.65 -4.14
N SER A 662 -12.04 -25.32 -4.80
CA SER A 662 -12.04 -24.46 -5.97
C SER A 662 -11.58 -23.03 -5.63
N ARG A 663 -10.75 -22.43 -6.48
CA ARG A 663 -10.19 -21.08 -6.32
C ARG A 663 -10.16 -20.34 -7.64
N GLY A 664 -10.38 -19.03 -7.57
CA GLY A 664 -10.36 -18.10 -8.69
C GLY A 664 -9.16 -17.16 -8.67
N ARG A 665 -9.22 -16.14 -9.53
CA ARG A 665 -8.30 -15.01 -9.59
C ARG A 665 -9.08 -13.73 -9.90
N MET A 666 -8.76 -12.66 -9.20
CA MET A 666 -9.09 -11.29 -9.59
C MET A 666 -7.88 -10.65 -10.29
N THR A 667 -8.14 -9.87 -11.34
CA THR A 667 -7.15 -9.05 -12.04
C THR A 667 -7.61 -7.60 -12.16
N ILE A 668 -6.67 -6.68 -12.35
CA ILE A 668 -6.94 -5.28 -12.69
C ILE A 668 -6.98 -5.08 -14.21
N THR A 669 -7.82 -4.17 -14.69
CA THR A 669 -7.93 -3.77 -16.10
C THR A 669 -7.05 -2.56 -16.42
N PRO A 670 -6.80 -2.23 -17.70
CA PRO A 670 -6.13 -0.98 -18.08
C PRO A 670 -6.89 0.29 -17.63
N ALA A 671 -8.20 0.19 -17.38
CA ALA A 671 -9.02 1.25 -16.79
C ALA A 671 -8.95 1.30 -15.24
N LEU A 672 -8.04 0.53 -14.63
CA LEU A 672 -7.86 0.39 -13.18
C LEU A 672 -9.12 -0.11 -12.43
N THR A 673 -10.02 -0.81 -13.12
CA THR A 673 -11.14 -1.55 -12.49
C THR A 673 -10.73 -2.98 -12.18
N THR A 674 -11.38 -3.63 -11.21
CA THR A 674 -11.09 -5.04 -10.85
C THR A 674 -12.12 -5.99 -11.45
N VAL A 675 -11.68 -7.13 -11.99
CA VAL A 675 -12.55 -8.13 -12.63
C VAL A 675 -12.27 -9.55 -12.15
N VAL A 676 -13.29 -10.39 -12.08
CA VAL A 676 -13.17 -11.82 -11.76
C VAL A 676 -12.75 -12.60 -13.01
N SER A 677 -11.46 -12.51 -13.36
CA SER A 677 -10.89 -13.15 -14.56
C SER A 677 -10.90 -14.67 -14.53
N THR A 678 -11.06 -15.27 -13.36
CA THR A 678 -11.15 -16.72 -13.21
C THR A 678 -12.17 -17.03 -12.13
N GLN A 679 -13.30 -17.60 -12.53
CA GLN A 679 -14.40 -17.99 -11.65
C GLN A 679 -13.89 -18.96 -10.56
N PRO A 680 -14.22 -18.72 -9.26
CA PRO A 680 -13.79 -19.59 -8.17
C PRO A 680 -14.62 -20.86 -8.02
N TYR A 681 -15.77 -20.96 -8.68
CA TYR A 681 -16.80 -21.98 -8.44
C TYR A 681 -16.50 -23.32 -9.16
N LEU A 682 -16.85 -24.44 -8.50
CA LEU A 682 -17.02 -25.78 -9.10
C LEU A 682 -15.87 -26.31 -9.98
N ARG A 683 -14.62 -26.01 -9.62
CA ARG A 683 -13.42 -26.46 -10.33
C ARG A 683 -12.96 -27.86 -9.89
N ASP A 684 -13.21 -28.25 -8.64
CA ASP A 684 -13.02 -29.61 -8.13
C ASP A 684 -14.32 -30.42 -8.25
N LYS A 685 -14.25 -31.65 -8.77
CA LYS A 685 -15.43 -32.52 -8.95
C LYS A 685 -16.13 -32.85 -7.63
N ASN A 686 -15.40 -32.93 -6.52
CA ASN A 686 -15.97 -33.22 -5.20
C ASN A 686 -16.73 -32.01 -4.62
N ASP A 687 -16.40 -30.78 -5.05
CA ASP A 687 -17.17 -29.58 -4.72
C ASP A 687 -18.56 -29.68 -5.39
N VAL A 688 -18.62 -30.09 -6.67
CA VAL A 688 -19.88 -30.37 -7.39
C VAL A 688 -20.71 -31.48 -6.72
N GLN A 689 -20.06 -32.59 -6.34
CA GLN A 689 -20.77 -33.71 -5.68
C GLN A 689 -21.35 -33.32 -4.31
N ALA A 690 -20.71 -32.42 -3.55
CA ALA A 690 -21.28 -31.91 -2.31
C ALA A 690 -22.54 -31.06 -2.55
N VAL A 691 -22.55 -30.23 -3.60
CA VAL A 691 -23.74 -29.44 -3.98
C VAL A 691 -24.93 -30.34 -4.31
N ILE A 692 -24.70 -31.34 -5.17
CA ILE A 692 -25.70 -32.35 -5.58
C ILE A 692 -26.22 -33.12 -4.35
N GLN A 693 -25.31 -33.61 -3.50
CA GLN A 693 -25.68 -34.41 -2.34
C GLN A 693 -26.46 -33.58 -1.30
N GLY A 694 -26.18 -32.28 -1.17
CA GLY A 694 -26.98 -31.38 -0.35
C GLY A 694 -28.40 -31.22 -0.88
N ILE A 695 -28.59 -30.94 -2.17
CA ILE A 695 -29.93 -30.77 -2.74
C ILE A 695 -30.75 -32.06 -2.57
N LYS A 696 -30.15 -33.23 -2.80
CA LYS A 696 -30.78 -34.53 -2.49
C LYS A 696 -31.16 -34.65 -1.00
N SER A 697 -30.23 -34.32 -0.11
CA SER A 697 -30.40 -34.35 1.35
C SER A 697 -31.55 -33.48 1.86
N VAL A 698 -31.89 -32.40 1.13
CA VAL A 698 -33.04 -31.52 1.42
C VAL A 698 -34.32 -31.97 0.71
N LYS A 699 -34.27 -32.47 -0.54
CA LYS A 699 -35.45 -33.12 -1.17
C LYS A 699 -35.93 -34.31 -0.34
N ASP A 700 -35.01 -35.16 0.13
CA ASP A 700 -35.31 -36.29 1.02
C ASP A 700 -35.86 -35.85 2.40
N ALA A 701 -35.45 -34.69 2.90
CA ALA A 701 -35.89 -34.16 4.19
C ALA A 701 -37.27 -33.48 4.14
N LEU A 702 -37.68 -32.99 2.96
CA LEU A 702 -38.93 -32.25 2.76
C LEU A 702 -40.01 -33.06 2.00
N LYS A 703 -39.70 -34.28 1.55
CA LYS A 703 -40.61 -35.15 0.78
C LYS A 703 -41.96 -35.44 1.46
N ASP A 704 -42.00 -35.44 2.79
CA ASP A 704 -43.17 -35.80 3.60
C ASP A 704 -44.00 -34.56 4.01
N VAL A 705 -43.65 -33.37 3.51
CA VAL A 705 -44.41 -32.12 3.73
C VAL A 705 -45.60 -32.09 2.76
N PRO A 706 -46.87 -32.06 3.25
CA PRO A 706 -48.03 -32.00 2.38
C PRO A 706 -48.02 -30.76 1.48
N ASN A 707 -48.53 -30.88 0.26
CA ASN A 707 -48.70 -29.78 -0.71
C ASN A 707 -47.44 -28.99 -1.09
N LEU A 708 -46.23 -29.44 -0.71
CA LEU A 708 -44.98 -28.80 -1.07
C LEU A 708 -44.57 -29.20 -2.50
N VAL A 709 -44.60 -28.25 -3.42
CA VAL A 709 -44.20 -28.43 -4.82
C VAL A 709 -42.73 -28.04 -4.99
N TRP A 710 -41.93 -28.88 -5.63
CA TRP A 710 -40.58 -28.52 -6.06
C TRP A 710 -40.62 -27.92 -7.46
N ASN A 711 -40.43 -26.61 -7.57
CA ASN A 711 -40.35 -25.90 -8.85
C ASN A 711 -38.98 -26.15 -9.50
N HIS A 712 -37.89 -25.96 -8.75
CA HIS A 712 -36.51 -26.09 -9.24
C HIS A 712 -35.63 -26.82 -8.22
N PRO A 713 -35.01 -27.97 -8.54
CA PRO A 713 -35.27 -28.80 -9.71
C PRO A 713 -36.68 -29.41 -9.66
N SER A 714 -37.39 -29.31 -10.79
CA SER A 714 -38.71 -29.92 -10.98
C SER A 714 -38.69 -31.44 -10.84
N GLU A 715 -39.85 -32.08 -10.67
CA GLU A 715 -39.95 -33.54 -10.52
C GLU A 715 -39.39 -34.33 -11.71
N ASN A 716 -39.39 -33.75 -12.92
CA ASN A 716 -38.91 -34.38 -14.15
C ASN A 716 -37.40 -34.19 -14.40
N GLN A 717 -36.67 -33.46 -13.55
CA GLN A 717 -35.23 -33.20 -13.70
C GLN A 717 -34.45 -33.82 -12.53
N THR A 718 -33.36 -34.54 -12.81
CA THR A 718 -32.51 -35.05 -11.73
C THR A 718 -31.72 -33.92 -11.09
N VAL A 719 -31.28 -34.12 -9.85
CA VAL A 719 -30.45 -33.14 -9.13
C VAL A 719 -29.08 -32.99 -9.80
N GLU A 720 -28.52 -34.09 -10.31
CA GLU A 720 -27.31 -34.09 -11.13
C GLU A 720 -27.45 -33.20 -12.37
N ASP A 721 -28.48 -33.43 -13.20
CA ASP A 721 -28.69 -32.68 -14.43
C ASP A 721 -28.87 -31.19 -14.11
N TYR A 722 -29.74 -30.86 -13.15
CA TYR A 722 -29.96 -29.48 -12.69
C TYR A 722 -28.67 -28.75 -12.30
N VAL A 723 -27.80 -29.37 -11.49
CA VAL A 723 -26.55 -28.73 -11.05
C VAL A 723 -25.54 -28.60 -12.19
N ASN A 724 -25.53 -29.53 -13.14
CA ASN A 724 -24.63 -29.54 -14.29
C ASN A 724 -25.08 -28.58 -15.43
N ASP A 725 -26.38 -28.46 -15.65
CA ASP A 725 -26.99 -27.57 -16.64
C ASP A 725 -26.90 -26.09 -16.22
N MET A 726 -26.94 -25.82 -14.91
CA MET A 726 -26.79 -24.47 -14.36
C MET A 726 -25.39 -23.88 -14.63
N LEU A 727 -25.34 -22.81 -15.44
CA LEU A 727 -24.17 -21.99 -15.72
C LEU A 727 -23.27 -21.78 -14.48
N VAL A 728 -21.96 -21.86 -14.68
CA VAL A 728 -20.93 -21.65 -13.63
C VAL A 728 -20.28 -20.28 -13.81
N SER A 729 -20.99 -19.23 -13.40
CA SER A 729 -20.60 -17.83 -13.53
C SER A 729 -20.92 -17.04 -12.27
N TYR A 730 -20.16 -15.99 -11.94
CA TYR A 730 -20.54 -15.05 -10.88
C TYR A 730 -21.92 -14.43 -11.09
N THR A 731 -22.44 -14.39 -12.33
CA THR A 731 -23.77 -13.81 -12.64
C THR A 731 -24.92 -14.57 -11.98
N ASN A 732 -24.77 -15.87 -11.69
CA ASN A 732 -25.79 -16.70 -11.03
C ASN A 732 -25.27 -17.54 -9.85
N ARG A 733 -23.95 -17.71 -9.70
CA ARG A 733 -23.30 -18.50 -8.64
C ARG A 733 -22.70 -17.66 -7.51
N ARG A 734 -22.65 -16.33 -7.62
CA ARG A 734 -22.07 -15.48 -6.55
C ARG A 734 -22.97 -15.41 -5.32
N SER A 735 -22.35 -15.43 -4.16
CA SER A 735 -23.00 -15.11 -2.88
C SER A 735 -22.60 -13.72 -2.37
N ASN A 736 -21.67 -13.05 -3.04
CA ASN A 736 -21.09 -11.76 -2.65
C ASN A 736 -20.26 -11.82 -1.34
N HIS A 737 -19.78 -13.02 -0.98
CA HIS A 737 -18.92 -13.29 0.17
C HIS A 737 -17.43 -13.35 -0.25
N TRP A 738 -17.02 -12.44 -1.14
CA TRP A 738 -15.70 -12.42 -1.76
C TRP A 738 -14.54 -12.27 -0.74
N ILE A 739 -13.60 -13.21 -0.78
CA ILE A 739 -12.45 -13.32 0.14
C ILE A 739 -11.13 -13.68 -0.58
N GLY A 740 -10.03 -13.65 0.17
CA GLY A 740 -8.83 -14.45 -0.09
C GLY A 740 -7.77 -13.86 -1.04
N THR A 741 -8.08 -12.75 -1.72
CA THR A 741 -7.19 -12.02 -2.65
C THR A 741 -5.86 -11.53 -2.06
N ASN A 742 -5.78 -11.39 -0.74
CA ASN A 742 -4.64 -10.89 0.03
C ASN A 742 -4.26 -11.88 1.14
N LYS A 743 -4.33 -13.19 0.83
CA LYS A 743 -4.19 -14.33 1.76
C LYS A 743 -3.15 -14.13 2.88
N LEU A 744 -3.58 -14.41 4.11
CA LEU A 744 -2.72 -14.50 5.30
C LEU A 744 -2.09 -15.89 5.44
N GLY A 745 -0.83 -15.92 5.88
CA GLY A 745 -0.15 -17.16 6.22
C GLY A 745 1.27 -16.95 6.73
N THR A 746 2.13 -17.93 6.46
CA THR A 746 3.55 -17.96 6.87
C THR A 746 4.51 -18.18 5.71
N ASP A 747 3.97 -18.53 4.53
CA ASP A 747 4.66 -18.81 3.28
C ASP A 747 4.74 -17.54 2.42
N ASP A 748 5.83 -16.78 2.62
CA ASP A 748 6.12 -15.49 1.96
C ASP A 748 6.02 -15.59 0.42
N GLY A 749 5.10 -14.82 -0.16
CA GLY A 749 4.88 -14.79 -1.61
C GLY A 749 6.12 -14.39 -2.42
N ARG A 750 7.05 -13.63 -1.84
CA ARG A 750 8.31 -13.23 -2.50
C ARG A 750 9.24 -14.41 -2.77
N SER A 751 9.03 -15.53 -2.08
CA SER A 751 9.75 -16.80 -2.22
C SER A 751 8.91 -17.87 -2.96
N GLY A 752 7.85 -17.47 -3.67
CA GLY A 752 6.93 -18.39 -4.35
C GLY A 752 5.88 -19.01 -3.42
N GLY A 753 5.73 -18.50 -2.20
CA GLY A 753 4.63 -18.84 -1.30
C GLY A 753 3.27 -18.30 -1.77
N THR A 754 2.21 -18.66 -1.07
CA THR A 754 0.83 -18.27 -1.40
C THR A 754 0.32 -17.07 -0.61
N SER A 755 1.08 -16.55 0.36
CA SER A 755 0.62 -15.51 1.28
C SER A 755 1.12 -14.10 0.90
N VAL A 756 0.19 -13.15 0.92
CA VAL A 756 0.44 -11.70 0.72
C VAL A 756 0.76 -11.01 2.04
N VAL A 757 0.15 -11.46 3.14
CA VAL A 757 0.39 -10.93 4.49
C VAL A 757 0.84 -12.00 5.48
N ASP A 758 1.65 -11.58 6.45
CA ASP A 758 2.10 -12.42 7.56
C ASP A 758 0.99 -12.64 8.61
N VAL A 759 1.27 -13.45 9.63
CA VAL A 759 0.34 -13.71 10.75
C VAL A 759 0.03 -12.47 11.63
N ASN A 760 0.66 -11.32 11.39
CA ASN A 760 0.34 -10.04 12.01
C ASN A 760 -0.44 -9.12 11.06
N THR A 761 -0.90 -9.65 9.92
CA THR A 761 -1.53 -8.95 8.79
C THR A 761 -0.62 -7.97 8.04
N LYS A 762 0.69 -8.00 8.28
CA LYS A 762 1.68 -7.12 7.62
C LYS A 762 1.99 -7.63 6.22
N VAL A 763 1.98 -6.74 5.23
CA VAL A 763 2.33 -7.08 3.84
C VAL A 763 3.81 -7.47 3.75
N TYR A 764 4.09 -8.64 3.18
CA TYR A 764 5.45 -9.13 2.99
C TYR A 764 6.28 -8.13 2.15
N GLY A 765 7.55 -7.92 2.53
CA GLY A 765 8.39 -6.88 1.92
C GLY A 765 8.10 -5.45 2.39
N THR A 766 7.29 -5.25 3.43
CA THR A 766 7.08 -3.93 4.08
C THR A 766 7.37 -3.97 5.58
N ASP A 767 7.54 -2.81 6.21
CA ASP A 767 7.64 -2.69 7.67
C ASP A 767 6.40 -2.08 8.35
N ASN A 768 5.53 -1.38 7.63
CA ASN A 768 4.42 -0.63 8.21
C ASN A 768 3.09 -0.65 7.41
N LEU A 769 2.97 -1.51 6.40
CA LEU A 769 1.72 -1.72 5.64
C LEU A 769 1.02 -3.01 6.07
N PHE A 770 -0.29 -2.95 6.28
CA PHE A 770 -1.13 -4.06 6.74
C PHE A 770 -2.41 -4.18 5.88
N VAL A 771 -3.05 -5.36 5.87
CA VAL A 771 -4.38 -5.57 5.27
C VAL A 771 -5.32 -6.18 6.31
N VAL A 772 -6.46 -5.55 6.57
CA VAL A 772 -7.44 -5.98 7.58
C VAL A 772 -8.84 -5.89 6.99
N ASP A 773 -9.18 -6.86 6.14
CA ASP A 773 -10.52 -7.08 5.57
C ASP A 773 -10.70 -8.52 5.06
N ALA A 774 -11.79 -8.79 4.34
CA ALA A 774 -12.14 -10.06 3.73
C ALA A 774 -11.02 -10.71 2.87
N GLY A 775 -10.15 -9.90 2.26
CA GLY A 775 -9.05 -10.37 1.40
C GLY A 775 -8.04 -11.28 2.11
N ILE A 776 -7.90 -11.21 3.44
CA ILE A 776 -6.87 -11.99 4.17
C ILE A 776 -7.27 -13.46 4.43
N PHE A 777 -8.53 -13.82 4.26
CA PHE A 777 -9.07 -15.14 4.62
C PHE A 777 -8.45 -16.25 3.75
N PRO A 778 -7.76 -17.26 4.32
CA PRO A 778 -7.10 -18.29 3.52
C PRO A 778 -8.06 -19.20 2.74
N GLY A 779 -9.29 -19.35 3.23
CA GLY A 779 -10.36 -20.08 2.58
C GLY A 779 -11.71 -19.81 3.24
N HIS A 780 -12.79 -20.23 2.59
CA HIS A 780 -14.14 -19.91 3.05
C HIS A 780 -14.49 -20.58 4.38
N ILE A 781 -15.34 -19.89 5.13
CA ILE A 781 -15.89 -20.30 6.44
C ILE A 781 -17.35 -20.78 6.28
N THR A 782 -18.04 -21.11 7.37
CA THR A 782 -19.35 -21.80 7.35
C THR A 782 -20.57 -20.92 7.04
N THR A 783 -20.48 -19.60 7.25
CA THR A 783 -21.66 -18.70 7.24
C THR A 783 -21.41 -17.39 6.49
N ASN A 784 -22.38 -16.45 6.49
CA ASN A 784 -22.12 -15.09 5.99
C ASN A 784 -20.93 -14.47 6.78
N PRO A 785 -19.92 -13.88 6.12
CA PRO A 785 -18.58 -13.71 6.72
C PRO A 785 -18.42 -12.46 7.60
N GLN A 786 -19.38 -11.53 7.65
CA GLN A 786 -19.16 -10.22 8.28
C GLN A 786 -18.76 -10.27 9.75
N ALA A 787 -19.32 -11.21 10.53
CA ALA A 787 -18.92 -11.41 11.93
C ALA A 787 -17.48 -11.92 12.06
N TYR A 788 -17.06 -12.82 11.17
CA TYR A 788 -15.70 -13.34 11.13
C TYR A 788 -14.71 -12.22 10.74
N ILE A 789 -15.08 -11.32 9.81
CA ILE A 789 -14.23 -10.20 9.41
C ILE A 789 -14.04 -9.21 10.57
N MET A 790 -15.10 -8.90 11.34
CA MET A 790 -14.97 -8.04 12.54
C MET A 790 -14.11 -8.69 13.63
N ILE A 791 -14.23 -10.02 13.80
CA ILE A 791 -13.42 -10.81 14.75
C ILE A 791 -11.95 -10.87 14.29
N ALA A 792 -11.71 -10.98 12.98
CA ALA A 792 -10.39 -10.89 12.40
C ALA A 792 -9.76 -9.49 12.56
N ALA A 793 -10.56 -8.41 12.48
CA ALA A 793 -10.10 -7.05 12.72
C ALA A 793 -9.77 -6.77 14.19
N GLU A 794 -10.59 -7.26 15.13
CA GLU A 794 -10.27 -7.23 16.56
C GLU A 794 -8.97 -8.00 16.85
N ARG A 795 -8.78 -9.20 16.27
CA ARG A 795 -7.52 -9.96 16.39
C ARG A 795 -6.33 -9.24 15.74
N ALA A 796 -6.50 -8.66 14.56
CA ALA A 796 -5.44 -7.89 13.90
C ALA A 796 -5.02 -6.69 14.76
N SER A 797 -5.98 -5.97 15.36
CA SER A 797 -5.70 -4.82 16.22
C SER A 797 -4.82 -5.20 17.43
N GLU A 798 -5.08 -6.33 18.10
CA GLU A 798 -4.22 -6.86 19.17
C GLU A 798 -2.78 -7.06 18.68
N ARG A 799 -2.62 -7.74 17.54
CA ARG A 799 -1.31 -8.12 17.01
C ARG A 799 -0.53 -6.91 16.52
N ILE A 800 -1.19 -5.98 15.84
CA ILE A 800 -0.59 -4.73 15.36
C ILE A 800 -0.16 -3.86 16.56
N LEU A 801 -0.99 -3.71 17.59
CA LEU A 801 -0.63 -2.96 18.81
C LEU A 801 0.51 -3.62 19.61
N ALA A 802 0.61 -4.95 19.56
CA ALA A 802 1.69 -5.71 20.19
C ALA A 802 3.03 -5.70 19.39
N LEU A 803 3.03 -5.29 18.11
CA LEU A 803 4.26 -5.14 17.35
C LEU A 803 5.06 -3.92 17.85
N PRO A 804 6.36 -4.05 18.15
CA PRO A 804 7.19 -2.93 18.57
C PRO A 804 7.20 -1.81 17.53
N ALA A 805 7.45 -0.58 17.97
CA ALA A 805 7.64 0.55 17.06
C ALA A 805 8.83 0.27 16.12
N ASN A 806 8.68 0.60 14.83
CA ASN A 806 9.78 0.46 13.88
C ASN A 806 10.96 1.34 14.29
N THR A 807 12.17 0.86 14.05
CA THR A 807 13.42 1.56 14.36
C THR A 807 14.17 1.85 13.06
N ALA A 808 14.44 3.12 12.81
CA ALA A 808 15.18 3.56 11.64
C ALA A 808 16.61 2.97 11.59
N GLN A 809 17.00 2.50 10.42
CA GLN A 809 18.27 1.84 10.17
C GLN A 809 19.45 2.81 10.26
N ARG A 810 20.50 2.41 10.98
CA ARG A 810 21.75 3.18 11.11
C ARG A 810 22.50 3.18 9.77
N ARG A 811 23.40 4.17 9.57
CA ARG A 811 24.38 4.20 8.47
C ARG A 811 25.03 2.81 8.28
N TYR A 812 25.09 2.37 7.03
CA TYR A 812 25.60 1.06 6.57
C TYR A 812 24.80 -0.19 6.98
N ALA A 813 23.72 -0.07 7.75
CA ALA A 813 22.80 -1.19 7.99
C ALA A 813 21.95 -1.51 6.75
N GLN A 814 21.47 -2.76 6.66
CA GLN A 814 20.54 -3.18 5.63
C GLN A 814 19.15 -2.54 5.85
N CYS A 815 18.55 -2.04 4.79
CA CYS A 815 17.24 -1.40 4.75
C CYS A 815 16.33 -1.99 3.66
N GLY A 816 16.74 -3.06 2.98
CA GLY A 816 15.91 -3.69 1.94
C GLY A 816 16.52 -4.94 1.31
N GLY A 817 15.70 -5.59 0.48
CA GLY A 817 16.01 -6.85 -0.20
C GLY A 817 14.80 -7.79 -0.28
N ARG A 818 14.76 -8.68 -1.28
CA ARG A 818 13.69 -9.67 -1.49
C ARG A 818 13.44 -10.59 -0.29
N SER A 819 14.47 -10.90 0.50
CA SER A 819 14.38 -11.68 1.74
C SER A 819 14.34 -10.83 3.02
N TRP A 820 14.40 -9.49 2.93
CA TRP A 820 14.42 -8.61 4.10
C TRP A 820 13.07 -8.60 4.82
N THR A 821 13.10 -8.57 6.16
CA THR A 821 11.90 -8.62 7.02
C THR A 821 11.88 -7.55 8.11
N GLY A 822 13.02 -6.89 8.36
CA GLY A 822 13.17 -5.79 9.31
C GLY A 822 12.64 -4.45 8.78
N SER A 823 13.01 -3.34 9.43
CA SER A 823 12.61 -2.00 8.97
C SER A 823 13.32 -1.61 7.67
N PHE A 824 12.59 -0.91 6.79
CA PHE A 824 13.04 -0.39 5.50
C PHE A 824 13.34 1.11 5.54
N THR A 825 13.11 1.78 6.67
CA THR A 825 13.37 3.22 6.83
C THR A 825 14.75 3.49 7.42
N CYS A 826 15.40 4.58 7.03
CA CYS A 826 16.76 4.93 7.43
C CYS A 826 16.77 6.10 8.43
N GLN A 827 17.82 6.19 9.25
CA GLN A 827 18.04 7.35 10.12
C GLN A 827 18.44 8.55 9.27
N GLU A 828 17.85 9.73 9.49
CA GLU A 828 18.31 10.96 8.83
C GLU A 828 19.80 11.23 9.16
N PRO A 829 20.62 11.73 8.20
CA PRO A 829 20.28 12.13 6.83
C PRO A 829 20.46 11.01 5.79
N TYR A 830 20.36 9.73 6.19
CA TYR A 830 20.63 8.58 5.30
C TYR A 830 19.38 8.15 4.52
N THR A 831 19.59 7.76 3.27
CA THR A 831 18.59 7.20 2.36
C THR A 831 18.75 5.68 2.24
N CYS A 832 17.71 4.96 1.82
CA CYS A 832 17.81 3.54 1.53
C CYS A 832 18.18 3.32 0.06
N THR A 833 19.46 3.09 -0.24
CA THR A 833 19.92 2.87 -1.61
C THR A 833 19.83 1.39 -1.97
N TYR A 834 19.07 1.09 -3.04
CA TYR A 834 19.06 -0.22 -3.67
C TYR A 834 20.42 -0.54 -4.29
N LEU A 835 20.97 -1.73 -3.98
CA LEU A 835 22.23 -2.19 -4.57
C LEU A 835 22.00 -3.43 -5.46
N ASN A 836 21.22 -4.40 -5.00
CA ASN A 836 20.81 -5.57 -5.78
C ASN A 836 19.47 -6.14 -5.25
N PRO A 837 18.85 -7.13 -5.91
CA PRO A 837 17.52 -7.64 -5.52
C PRO A 837 17.42 -8.19 -4.09
N TYR A 838 18.54 -8.55 -3.45
CA TYR A 838 18.58 -9.11 -2.10
C TYR A 838 19.12 -8.14 -1.05
N TYR A 839 19.65 -6.98 -1.45
CA TYR A 839 20.32 -6.05 -0.55
C TYR A 839 20.13 -4.58 -0.94
N SER A 840 19.73 -3.77 0.04
CA SER A 840 19.68 -2.30 -0.02
C SER A 840 20.23 -1.75 1.30
N GLN A 841 20.97 -0.65 1.26
CA GLN A 841 21.77 -0.16 2.39
C GLN A 841 21.47 1.30 2.74
N SER A 842 21.48 1.60 4.04
CA SER A 842 21.37 2.97 4.57
C SER A 842 22.65 3.76 4.30
N VAL A 843 22.67 4.68 3.34
CA VAL A 843 23.86 5.48 2.97
C VAL A 843 23.53 6.97 2.79
N GLN A 844 24.54 7.78 2.50
CA GLN A 844 24.40 9.24 2.36
C GLN A 844 24.58 9.61 0.87
N ASP A 845 23.68 10.42 0.31
CA ASP A 845 23.54 10.64 -1.14
C ASP A 845 24.78 11.24 -1.84
N GLU A 846 25.76 11.77 -1.08
CA GLU A 846 27.04 12.27 -1.60
C GLU A 846 27.80 11.32 -2.54
N PHE A 847 27.52 10.02 -2.51
CA PHE A 847 28.11 9.06 -3.45
C PHE A 847 27.48 9.11 -4.85
N ALA A 848 26.20 9.48 -4.99
CA ALA A 848 25.55 9.62 -6.29
C ALA A 848 26.13 10.80 -7.08
N ASP A 849 26.18 11.99 -6.47
CA ASP A 849 26.75 13.20 -7.09
C ASP A 849 28.21 13.01 -7.53
N LYS A 850 29.02 12.29 -6.73
CA LYS A 850 30.43 12.00 -7.06
C LYS A 850 30.58 10.97 -8.19
N MET A 851 29.57 10.14 -8.44
CA MET A 851 29.57 9.15 -9.53
C MET A 851 29.10 9.78 -10.84
N ASP A 852 28.04 10.59 -10.82
CA ASP A 852 27.58 11.34 -12.01
C ASP A 852 28.56 12.45 -12.40
N ASN A 853 29.18 13.15 -11.43
CA ASN A 853 30.27 14.09 -11.75
C ASN A 853 31.52 13.38 -12.30
N LYS A 854 31.74 12.09 -11.99
CA LYS A 854 32.75 11.28 -12.69
C LYS A 854 32.32 11.01 -14.14
N MET A 855 31.06 10.63 -14.38
CA MET A 855 30.58 10.41 -15.76
C MET A 855 30.54 11.68 -16.61
N SER A 856 30.20 12.85 -16.03
CA SER A 856 30.22 14.13 -16.73
C SER A 856 31.65 14.55 -17.10
N ASN A 857 32.62 14.39 -16.19
CA ASN A 857 34.04 14.64 -16.47
C ASN A 857 34.62 13.65 -17.50
N ILE A 858 34.17 12.40 -17.52
CA ILE A 858 34.55 11.42 -18.55
C ILE A 858 33.99 11.83 -19.92
N LYS A 859 32.73 12.28 -19.99
CA LYS A 859 32.12 12.82 -21.23
C LYS A 859 32.83 14.09 -21.71
N GLN A 860 33.20 15.03 -20.82
CA GLN A 860 33.95 16.23 -21.20
C GLN A 860 35.39 15.93 -21.67
N LYS A 861 36.02 14.86 -21.18
CA LYS A 861 37.35 14.42 -21.68
C LYS A 861 37.29 13.64 -23.00
N ALA A 862 36.10 13.38 -23.55
CA ALA A 862 35.90 12.64 -24.80
C ALA A 862 35.73 13.53 -26.05
N THR A 863 35.82 14.86 -25.95
CA THR A 863 35.88 15.73 -27.14
C THR A 863 37.22 15.57 -27.87
N PRO A 864 37.25 15.28 -29.19
CA PRO A 864 38.49 15.19 -29.94
C PRO A 864 39.22 16.53 -29.97
N LYS A 865 40.50 16.56 -29.59
CA LYS A 865 41.37 17.69 -29.97
C LYS A 865 41.50 17.71 -31.50
N GLN A 866 41.24 18.86 -32.11
CA GLN A 866 41.48 19.04 -33.54
C GLN A 866 42.97 18.81 -33.85
N ILE A 867 43.24 17.86 -34.74
CA ILE A 867 44.51 17.76 -35.45
C ILE A 867 44.23 18.29 -36.87
N PRO A 868 44.84 19.41 -37.30
CA PRO A 868 44.54 19.99 -38.60
C PRO A 868 45.27 19.24 -39.72
N GLY A 869 44.57 18.37 -40.45
CA GLY A 869 45.11 17.75 -41.65
C GLY A 869 44.30 16.58 -42.25
N GLN A 870 43.88 16.77 -43.50
CA GLN A 870 43.39 15.77 -44.46
C GLN A 870 42.03 15.10 -44.23
N ASP A 871 41.08 15.46 -45.10
CA ASP A 871 39.85 14.74 -45.36
C ASP A 871 40.10 13.40 -46.08
N LYS A 872 39.35 12.36 -45.69
CA LYS A 872 38.47 11.52 -46.55
C LYS A 872 38.14 10.18 -45.88
N VAL A 873 36.89 10.03 -45.46
CA VAL A 873 36.28 8.72 -45.18
C VAL A 873 35.08 8.56 -46.11
N SER A 874 34.95 7.40 -46.75
CA SER A 874 33.98 7.18 -47.83
C SER A 874 32.57 6.81 -47.31
N PRO A 875 31.51 6.96 -48.13
CA PRO A 875 30.13 6.68 -47.71
C PRO A 875 29.86 5.25 -47.20
N ALA A 876 30.74 4.29 -47.52
CA ALA A 876 30.60 2.90 -47.05
C ALA A 876 30.63 2.79 -45.52
N ALA A 877 31.53 3.50 -44.85
CA ALA A 877 31.68 3.45 -43.38
C ALA A 877 30.44 3.99 -42.64
N ILE A 878 29.71 4.93 -43.25
CA ILE A 878 28.48 5.51 -42.68
C ILE A 878 27.31 4.51 -42.78
N SER A 879 27.29 3.66 -43.80
CA SER A 879 26.31 2.57 -43.92
C SER A 879 26.52 1.52 -42.82
N GLU A 880 27.76 1.09 -42.63
CA GLU A 880 28.12 0.06 -41.65
C GLU A 880 27.90 0.53 -40.20
N ALA A 881 28.21 1.79 -39.89
CA ALA A 881 27.88 2.41 -38.59
C ALA A 881 26.37 2.44 -38.32
N LYS A 882 25.53 2.75 -39.32
CA LYS A 882 24.06 2.72 -39.17
C LYS A 882 23.53 1.29 -39.00
N TYR A 883 24.12 0.31 -39.68
CA TYR A 883 23.78 -1.10 -39.51
C TYR A 883 24.12 -1.62 -38.11
N LEU A 884 25.25 -1.18 -37.52
CA LEU A 884 25.64 -1.56 -36.16
C LEU A 884 24.76 -0.89 -35.09
N LEU A 885 24.47 0.41 -35.16
CA LEU A 885 23.52 1.05 -34.23
C LEU A 885 22.10 0.46 -34.34
N GLY A 886 21.62 0.19 -35.56
CA GLY A 886 20.31 -0.41 -35.81
C GLY A 886 20.13 -1.85 -35.32
N ASN A 887 21.21 -2.50 -34.89
CA ASN A 887 21.23 -3.81 -34.22
C ASN A 887 21.49 -3.69 -32.71
N PHE A 888 22.20 -2.66 -32.23
CA PHE A 888 22.46 -2.47 -30.80
C PHE A 888 21.20 -2.10 -30.00
N GLU A 889 20.31 -1.27 -30.58
CA GLU A 889 19.00 -0.99 -29.98
C GLU A 889 18.09 -2.24 -29.97
N ARG A 890 18.05 -3.00 -31.08
CA ARG A 890 17.26 -4.23 -31.19
C ARG A 890 17.79 -5.40 -30.33
N ALA A 891 18.98 -5.29 -29.75
CA ALA A 891 19.52 -6.29 -28.82
C ALA A 891 18.89 -6.21 -27.41
N LYS A 892 18.18 -5.12 -27.05
CA LYS A 892 17.52 -4.98 -25.74
C LYS A 892 16.21 -5.78 -25.62
N GLU A 893 15.55 -6.12 -26.73
CA GLU A 893 14.15 -6.60 -26.72
C GLU A 893 13.98 -8.14 -26.69
N LYS A 894 15.05 -8.95 -26.63
CA LYS A 894 14.93 -10.42 -26.68
C LYS A 894 15.63 -11.13 -25.53
N ARG A 895 14.90 -11.32 -24.43
CA ARG A 895 15.15 -12.43 -23.49
C ARG A 895 14.67 -13.74 -24.14
N PHE A 896 15.53 -14.74 -24.20
CA PHE A 896 15.13 -16.10 -24.58
C PHE A 896 14.47 -16.79 -23.38
N HIS A 897 13.29 -17.39 -23.60
CA HIS A 897 12.82 -18.48 -22.74
C HIS A 897 13.69 -19.72 -22.97
N PHE A 898 13.88 -20.51 -21.92
CA PHE A 898 14.24 -21.92 -22.03
C PHE A 898 13.06 -22.77 -21.56
N GLU A 899 12.28 -23.27 -22.51
CA GLU A 899 11.36 -24.38 -22.25
C GLU A 899 12.11 -25.71 -22.26
N ARG A 900 11.53 -26.71 -21.59
CA ARG A 900 12.09 -28.04 -21.42
C ARG A 900 11.54 -28.98 -22.51
N ILE A 901 12.30 -29.15 -23.59
CA ILE A 901 11.96 -30.10 -24.67
C ILE A 901 12.83 -31.36 -24.56
N ILE A 902 12.21 -32.52 -24.81
CA ILE A 902 12.80 -33.86 -24.72
C ILE A 902 13.38 -34.27 -26.09
N ALA A 903 14.34 -35.20 -26.08
CA ALA A 903 15.16 -35.56 -27.25
C ALA A 903 14.39 -36.31 -28.36
N GLU A 904 14.83 -36.13 -29.62
CA GLU A 904 15.31 -37.15 -30.57
C GLU A 904 15.45 -36.54 -32.00
N GLY A 905 16.27 -37.14 -32.89
CA GLY A 905 16.29 -36.79 -34.33
C GLY A 905 17.61 -36.25 -34.92
N SER A 906 18.34 -37.13 -35.61
CA SER A 906 19.66 -36.96 -36.27
C SER A 906 19.78 -35.93 -37.42
N PHE A 907 21.03 -35.78 -37.92
CA PHE A 907 21.52 -35.00 -39.09
C PHE A 907 21.77 -33.49 -38.88
N GLY A 908 22.99 -32.93 -38.98
CA GLY A 908 24.33 -33.54 -39.01
C GLY A 908 25.21 -33.18 -40.24
N VAL A 909 26.00 -32.11 -40.14
CA VAL A 909 27.16 -31.82 -41.02
C VAL A 909 28.36 -31.41 -40.15
N THR A 910 29.58 -31.78 -40.55
CA THR A 910 30.78 -31.84 -39.67
C THR A 910 31.97 -31.11 -40.28
N PHE A 911 32.80 -30.47 -39.43
CA PHE A 911 34.21 -30.19 -39.75
C PHE A 911 35.14 -30.82 -38.72
N LYS A 912 36.30 -31.34 -39.18
CA LYS A 912 37.19 -32.22 -38.40
C LYS A 912 38.41 -31.49 -37.84
N MET A 913 38.87 -31.93 -36.67
CA MET A 913 40.20 -31.64 -36.11
C MET A 913 41.25 -32.68 -36.56
N LYS A 914 42.53 -32.36 -36.27
CA LYS A 914 43.78 -33.15 -36.40
C LYS A 914 44.49 -33.09 -37.76
N MET A 915 45.83 -33.09 -37.85
CA MET A 915 46.96 -32.73 -36.94
C MET A 915 48.26 -33.17 -37.67
N TRP A 916 49.37 -32.45 -37.51
CA TRP A 916 50.74 -33.01 -37.45
C TRP A 916 51.49 -32.19 -36.37
N GLU A 917 51.77 -32.72 -35.17
CA GLU A 917 52.82 -33.70 -34.77
C GLU A 917 54.22 -33.05 -34.66
N LYS A 918 55.05 -33.24 -33.61
CA LYS A 918 55.00 -34.00 -32.30
C LYS A 918 56.26 -33.60 -31.47
N PRO A 919 56.52 -34.07 -30.22
CA PRO A 919 55.65 -34.68 -29.20
C PRO A 919 55.86 -34.16 -27.74
N SER A 920 54.79 -33.90 -26.97
CA SER A 920 54.65 -34.22 -25.51
C SER A 920 53.32 -33.68 -24.95
N LEU A 921 52.85 -34.23 -23.82
CA LEU A 921 51.65 -33.80 -23.07
C LEU A 921 52.02 -32.59 -22.16
N THR A 922 51.11 -31.74 -21.67
CA THR A 922 49.75 -32.00 -21.12
C THR A 922 48.87 -30.74 -21.24
N LEU A 923 47.53 -30.87 -21.19
CA LEU A 923 46.63 -29.71 -21.03
C LEU A 923 46.87 -28.99 -19.70
N GLY A 924 46.68 -27.67 -19.70
CA GLY A 924 46.61 -26.85 -18.49
C GLY A 924 45.34 -26.00 -18.49
N LEU A 925 44.35 -26.39 -17.69
CA LEU A 925 43.24 -25.52 -17.31
C LEU A 925 43.77 -24.36 -16.47
N LYS A 926 43.05 -23.22 -16.49
CA LYS A 926 43.17 -22.15 -15.50
C LYS A 926 41.76 -21.87 -14.96
N PRO A 927 41.49 -22.14 -13.68
CA PRO A 927 40.20 -21.77 -13.06
C PRO A 927 39.99 -20.25 -13.03
N LYS A 928 38.74 -19.85 -12.78
CA LYS A 928 38.36 -18.50 -12.37
C LYS A 928 37.51 -18.60 -11.11
N PHE A 929 37.81 -17.79 -10.10
CA PHE A 929 36.98 -17.70 -8.91
C PHE A 929 35.73 -16.86 -9.21
N GLN A 930 34.57 -17.29 -8.72
CA GLN A 930 33.33 -16.52 -8.70
C GLN A 930 32.85 -16.37 -7.26
N GLY A 931 32.57 -15.14 -6.84
CA GLY A 931 31.81 -14.85 -5.62
C GLY A 931 32.54 -14.89 -4.28
N ALA A 932 33.83 -14.54 -4.23
CA ALA A 932 34.55 -14.37 -2.96
C ALA A 932 34.24 -13.00 -2.31
N ILE A 933 33.94 -13.00 -1.01
CA ILE A 933 33.74 -11.78 -0.20
C ILE A 933 35.10 -11.34 0.36
N HIS A 934 35.50 -10.09 0.15
CA HIS A 934 36.69 -9.51 0.77
C HIS A 934 36.34 -8.68 2.01
N ILE A 935 37.17 -8.81 3.05
CA ILE A 935 37.08 -8.06 4.31
C ILE A 935 38.33 -7.20 4.42
N SER A 936 38.20 -5.94 4.86
CA SER A 936 39.32 -5.13 5.32
C SER A 936 39.00 -4.40 6.63
N GLN A 937 40.03 -4.19 7.45
CA GLN A 937 40.02 -3.22 8.55
C GLN A 937 41.01 -2.11 8.19
N PRO A 938 40.61 -0.82 8.23
CA PRO A 938 41.55 0.27 8.26
C PRO A 938 42.26 0.29 9.62
N PHE A 939 43.57 0.56 9.62
CA PHE A 939 44.38 0.72 10.83
C PHE A 939 45.11 2.06 10.82
N HIS A 940 45.56 2.48 12.01
CA HIS A 940 46.09 3.82 12.28
C HIS A 940 47.20 4.23 11.30
N ILE A 941 47.09 5.44 10.78
CA ILE A 941 48.22 6.24 10.33
C ILE A 941 48.37 7.34 11.38
N ASP A 942 49.50 7.36 12.07
CA ASP A 942 50.01 8.60 12.65
C ASP A 942 50.85 9.25 11.55
N ASP A 943 50.48 10.47 11.15
CA ASP A 943 51.43 11.41 10.60
C ASP A 943 50.98 12.84 10.92
N THR A 944 51.94 13.74 11.11
CA THR A 944 51.70 15.14 11.50
C THR A 944 51.84 16.07 10.30
N GLU A 945 51.18 17.24 10.39
CA GLU A 945 51.34 18.37 9.45
C GLU A 945 50.82 18.18 8.00
N SER A 946 49.51 18.28 7.80
CA SER A 946 48.94 19.36 6.96
C SER A 946 47.40 19.34 6.94
N GLY A 947 46.78 20.52 6.82
CA GLY A 947 45.35 20.69 7.11
C GLY A 947 44.40 20.32 5.98
N ASN A 948 43.48 19.38 6.23
CA ASN A 948 42.14 19.33 5.64
C ASN A 948 41.18 18.60 6.60
N THR A 949 40.02 19.21 6.90
CA THR A 949 39.18 18.77 8.02
C THR A 949 38.22 17.64 7.64
N LEU A 950 38.68 16.39 7.78
CA LEU A 950 37.80 15.23 7.87
C LEU A 950 37.35 15.02 9.32
N VAL A 951 36.05 14.79 9.54
CA VAL A 951 35.49 14.51 10.87
C VAL A 951 35.56 13.01 11.14
N TYR A 952 36.13 12.65 12.29
CA TYR A 952 36.52 11.28 12.64
C TYR A 952 35.35 10.38 13.06
N LEU A 953 35.40 9.11 12.63
CA LEU A 953 34.71 8.01 13.33
C LEU A 953 35.62 7.48 14.45
N LYS A 954 35.20 7.60 15.71
CA LYS A 954 35.85 6.89 16.83
C LYS A 954 35.25 5.49 16.99
N GLY A 955 35.96 4.48 16.50
CA GLY A 955 35.65 3.06 16.67
C GLY A 955 36.18 2.19 15.53
N PRO A 956 36.34 0.87 15.74
CA PRO A 956 36.82 -0.04 14.70
C PRO A 956 35.74 -0.26 13.62
N ALA A 957 35.88 0.43 12.49
CA ALA A 957 35.06 0.20 11.30
C ALA A 957 35.51 -1.07 10.55
N LEU A 958 34.55 -1.79 9.96
CA LEU A 958 34.78 -2.92 9.06
C LEU A 958 34.33 -2.52 7.65
N PHE A 959 35.17 -2.75 6.65
CA PHE A 959 34.80 -2.58 5.25
C PHE A 959 34.71 -3.94 4.55
N ILE A 960 33.72 -4.06 3.67
CA ILE A 960 33.46 -5.24 2.85
C ILE A 960 33.28 -4.75 1.41
N GLU A 961 33.99 -5.36 0.47
CA GLU A 961 33.90 -5.04 -0.96
C GLU A 961 33.62 -6.32 -1.76
N TRP A 962 32.86 -6.18 -2.84
CA TRP A 962 32.55 -7.25 -3.79
C TRP A 962 33.16 -6.92 -5.15
N LEU A 963 33.89 -7.88 -5.73
CA LEU A 963 34.56 -7.73 -7.03
C LEU A 963 34.20 -8.89 -7.96
N ASP A 964 33.32 -8.64 -8.92
CA ASP A 964 32.98 -9.62 -9.95
C ASP A 964 34.22 -9.96 -10.80
N ASN A 965 34.72 -11.19 -10.65
CA ASN A 965 35.85 -11.79 -11.37
C ASN A 965 37.27 -11.37 -10.92
N GLY A 966 37.47 -10.92 -9.68
CA GLY A 966 38.81 -10.72 -9.12
C GLY A 966 39.54 -12.03 -8.79
N LEU A 967 40.88 -12.03 -8.89
CA LEU A 967 41.76 -13.10 -8.39
C LEU A 967 42.29 -12.77 -6.99
N LEU A 968 42.73 -13.79 -6.25
CA LEU A 968 43.47 -13.60 -4.98
C LEU A 968 44.75 -12.78 -5.18
N TYR A 969 45.35 -12.86 -6.37
CA TYR A 969 46.48 -12.01 -6.78
C TYR A 969 46.12 -10.52 -6.72
N ASP A 970 44.96 -10.13 -7.27
CA ASP A 970 44.50 -8.73 -7.33
C ASP A 970 44.18 -8.12 -5.93
N PHE A 971 44.03 -8.97 -4.91
CA PHE A 971 43.93 -8.58 -3.49
C PHE A 971 45.32 -8.41 -2.86
N ILE A 972 46.24 -9.34 -3.11
CA ILE A 972 47.61 -9.29 -2.59
C ILE A 972 48.39 -8.11 -3.21
N GLU A 973 48.20 -7.83 -4.50
CA GLU A 973 48.80 -6.69 -5.20
C GLU A 973 48.32 -5.36 -4.61
N ARG A 974 46.99 -5.19 -4.43
CA ARG A 974 46.40 -3.99 -3.78
C ARG A 974 46.76 -3.84 -2.29
N ALA A 975 46.91 -4.94 -1.55
CA ALA A 975 47.42 -4.90 -0.18
C ALA A 975 48.92 -4.53 -0.14
N GLY A 976 49.68 -4.94 -1.16
CA GLY A 976 51.06 -4.52 -1.40
C GLY A 976 51.19 -3.02 -1.69
N ASP A 977 50.29 -2.46 -2.51
CA ASP A 977 50.20 -1.01 -2.77
C ASP A 977 49.88 -0.19 -1.49
N TRP A 978 49.30 -0.81 -0.46
CA TRP A 978 49.09 -0.21 0.86
C TRP A 978 50.26 -0.41 1.84
N GLY A 979 51.32 -1.12 1.41
CA GLY A 979 52.64 -1.11 2.05
C GLY A 979 52.78 -1.81 3.41
N LYS A 980 51.81 -2.62 3.86
CA LYS A 980 51.85 -3.31 5.17
C LYS A 980 51.31 -4.75 5.10
N PRO A 981 51.82 -5.68 5.94
CA PRO A 981 51.50 -7.12 5.85
C PRO A 981 50.09 -7.49 6.33
N LEU A 982 49.60 -8.64 5.85
CA LEU A 982 48.26 -9.17 6.14
C LEU A 982 48.20 -9.90 7.51
N PRO A 983 47.29 -9.56 8.44
CA PRO A 983 47.20 -10.24 9.73
C PRO A 983 46.67 -11.69 9.63
N ASN A 984 47.35 -12.63 10.27
CA ASN A 984 46.97 -14.06 10.29
C ASN A 984 45.49 -14.33 10.65
N ARG A 985 44.88 -13.53 11.55
CA ARG A 985 43.46 -13.71 11.92
C ARG A 985 42.49 -13.48 10.75
N MET A 986 42.88 -12.69 9.75
CA MET A 986 42.05 -12.47 8.55
C MET A 986 42.16 -13.65 7.58
N LEU A 987 43.36 -14.22 7.39
CA LEU A 987 43.54 -15.43 6.58
C LEU A 987 42.72 -16.61 7.14
N TRP A 988 42.80 -16.86 8.46
CA TRP A 988 42.00 -17.90 9.11
C TRP A 988 40.49 -17.64 9.09
N ARG A 989 40.04 -16.38 9.20
CA ARG A 989 38.61 -16.03 9.08
C ARG A 989 38.09 -16.19 7.66
N LEU A 990 38.85 -15.79 6.64
CA LEU A 990 38.53 -16.02 5.23
C LEU A 990 38.39 -17.52 4.93
N PHE A 991 39.33 -18.33 5.43
CA PHE A 991 39.33 -19.78 5.30
C PHE A 991 38.11 -20.44 5.97
N LEU A 992 37.72 -20.01 7.17
CA LEU A 992 36.52 -20.51 7.85
C LEU A 992 35.21 -20.06 7.17
N CYS A 993 35.14 -18.86 6.58
CA CYS A 993 33.98 -18.45 5.79
C CYS A 993 33.77 -19.35 4.55
N LEU A 994 34.86 -19.79 3.90
CA LEU A 994 34.80 -20.76 2.79
C LEU A 994 34.29 -22.15 3.23
N MET A 995 34.58 -22.56 4.47
CA MET A 995 34.09 -23.83 5.05
C MET A 995 32.58 -23.80 5.36
N ILE A 996 32.01 -22.64 5.71
CA ILE A 996 30.66 -22.53 6.29
C ILE A 996 29.55 -22.42 5.22
N HIS A 997 29.83 -21.87 4.05
CA HIS A 997 28.78 -21.40 3.12
C HIS A 997 28.04 -22.50 2.30
N ASN A 998 28.14 -23.80 2.64
CA ASN A 998 27.57 -24.87 1.80
C ASN A 998 26.97 -26.06 2.59
N PHE A 999 26.04 -25.76 3.52
CA PHE A 999 25.30 -26.77 4.28
C PHE A 999 23.78 -26.59 4.17
N GLU A 1000 23.18 -27.23 3.16
CA GLU A 1000 21.81 -27.78 3.25
C GLU A 1000 21.85 -29.24 2.76
N GLU A 1001 21.01 -30.10 3.33
CA GLU A 1001 21.27 -31.54 3.35
C GLU A 1001 20.84 -32.29 2.08
N ARG A 1002 21.75 -33.12 1.53
CA ARG A 1002 21.56 -34.59 1.45
C ARG A 1002 22.73 -35.42 0.86
N GLU A 1003 23.97 -34.94 0.86
CA GLU A 1003 25.11 -35.75 0.37
C GLU A 1003 26.35 -35.72 1.28
N HIS A 1004 26.14 -35.99 2.57
CA HIS A 1004 27.21 -36.42 3.47
C HIS A 1004 27.79 -37.77 3.02
N LYS A 1005 28.83 -37.74 2.18
CA LYS A 1005 29.99 -38.67 2.26
C LYS A 1005 31.24 -38.20 1.52
N ASP A 1006 31.20 -37.95 0.21
CA ASP A 1006 32.45 -37.85 -0.59
C ASP A 1006 32.74 -36.52 -1.31
N VAL A 1007 31.74 -35.65 -1.54
CA VAL A 1007 31.87 -34.51 -2.48
C VAL A 1007 32.79 -33.36 -2.02
N PRO A 1008 32.85 -32.93 -0.73
CA PRO A 1008 33.71 -31.82 -0.32
C PRO A 1008 35.20 -32.04 -0.63
N MET A 1009 35.67 -33.28 -0.46
CA MET A 1009 37.05 -33.68 -0.74
C MET A 1009 37.42 -33.59 -2.23
N VAL A 1010 36.44 -33.78 -3.13
CA VAL A 1010 36.67 -33.70 -4.58
C VAL A 1010 36.76 -32.25 -5.06
N LYS A 1011 36.01 -31.31 -4.46
CA LYS A 1011 36.16 -29.87 -4.75
C LYS A 1011 37.48 -29.28 -4.21
N LEU A 1012 38.09 -29.94 -3.22
CA LEU A 1012 39.41 -29.62 -2.68
C LEU A 1012 40.56 -29.85 -3.70
N ILE A 1013 40.30 -30.58 -4.79
CA ILE A 1013 41.30 -30.93 -5.81
C ILE A 1013 41.73 -29.73 -6.68
N ASP A 1014 40.93 -28.65 -6.79
CA ASP A 1014 41.27 -27.52 -7.68
C ASP A 1014 42.41 -26.63 -7.13
N PHE A 1015 42.76 -26.76 -5.85
CA PHE A 1015 44.03 -26.26 -5.29
C PHE A 1015 45.27 -27.11 -5.72
N GLY A 1016 45.06 -28.17 -6.49
CA GLY A 1016 46.04 -29.21 -6.82
C GLY A 1016 46.91 -28.97 -8.07
N MET A 1017 46.78 -27.85 -8.75
CA MET A 1017 47.67 -27.51 -9.88
C MET A 1017 49.03 -27.03 -9.35
N SER A 1018 50.03 -27.93 -9.36
CA SER A 1018 51.41 -27.74 -8.85
C SER A 1018 52.26 -26.65 -9.51
N ARG A 1019 51.62 -25.72 -10.23
CA ARG A 1019 52.19 -24.51 -10.82
C ARG A 1019 51.95 -23.28 -9.95
N GLU A 1020 50.87 -23.23 -9.18
CA GLU A 1020 50.49 -22.06 -8.37
C GLU A 1020 51.28 -22.00 -7.06
N LEU A 1021 51.58 -23.15 -6.45
CA LEU A 1021 52.53 -23.26 -5.32
C LEU A 1021 53.94 -22.72 -5.65
N ARG A 1022 54.31 -22.57 -6.92
CA ARG A 1022 55.60 -21.98 -7.34
C ARG A 1022 55.56 -20.45 -7.42
N GLU A 1023 54.37 -19.88 -7.50
CA GLU A 1023 54.17 -18.43 -7.50
C GLU A 1023 54.18 -17.87 -6.05
N ILE A 1024 53.93 -18.72 -5.04
CA ILE A 1024 54.15 -18.41 -3.61
C ILE A 1024 55.60 -17.94 -3.34
N GLU A 1025 56.59 -18.40 -4.12
CA GLU A 1025 57.96 -17.90 -3.97
C GLU A 1025 58.11 -16.40 -4.27
N LYS A 1026 57.18 -15.80 -5.01
CA LYS A 1026 57.18 -14.37 -5.37
C LYS A 1026 56.48 -13.47 -4.34
N ILE A 1027 55.83 -14.05 -3.32
CA ILE A 1027 55.29 -13.28 -2.18
C ILE A 1027 56.47 -12.65 -1.42
N PRO A 1028 56.54 -11.30 -1.28
CA PRO A 1028 57.67 -10.64 -0.62
C PRO A 1028 57.69 -10.84 0.91
N ASP A 1029 56.52 -10.94 1.53
CA ASP A 1029 56.40 -11.14 2.98
C ASP A 1029 56.62 -12.61 3.38
N ALA A 1030 57.66 -12.85 4.19
CA ALA A 1030 57.99 -14.15 4.73
C ALA A 1030 56.95 -14.68 5.74
N ALA A 1031 56.18 -13.80 6.40
CA ALA A 1031 55.16 -14.22 7.37
C ALA A 1031 53.93 -14.81 6.66
N ALA A 1032 53.29 -14.07 5.75
CA ALA A 1032 52.17 -14.58 4.95
C ALA A 1032 52.56 -15.84 4.15
N LYS A 1033 53.76 -15.85 3.58
CA LYS A 1033 54.32 -16.99 2.83
C LYS A 1033 54.47 -18.26 3.68
N THR A 1034 54.96 -18.13 4.91
CA THR A 1034 55.04 -19.23 5.89
C THR A 1034 53.64 -19.72 6.28
N ASN A 1035 52.73 -18.82 6.64
CA ASN A 1035 51.38 -19.18 7.09
C ASN A 1035 50.53 -19.82 5.99
N MET A 1036 50.67 -19.41 4.72
CA MET A 1036 50.04 -20.11 3.60
C MET A 1036 50.65 -21.50 3.38
N LEU A 1037 51.95 -21.67 3.63
CA LEU A 1037 52.60 -22.98 3.63
C LEU A 1037 52.02 -23.87 4.73
N ASP A 1038 51.83 -23.35 5.94
CA ASP A 1038 51.34 -24.11 7.10
C ASP A 1038 49.87 -24.51 6.97
N ILE A 1039 49.02 -23.62 6.45
CA ILE A 1039 47.64 -23.99 6.05
C ILE A 1039 47.67 -25.11 5.00
N GLY A 1040 48.55 -25.03 4.00
CA GLY A 1040 48.75 -26.09 3.01
C GLY A 1040 49.24 -27.42 3.60
N LYS A 1041 50.11 -27.39 4.61
CA LYS A 1041 50.57 -28.58 5.35
C LYS A 1041 49.45 -29.20 6.20
N VAL A 1042 48.63 -28.38 6.85
CA VAL A 1042 47.44 -28.84 7.59
C VAL A 1042 46.41 -29.47 6.65
N MET A 1043 46.17 -28.88 5.47
CA MET A 1043 45.33 -29.48 4.43
C MET A 1043 45.90 -30.81 3.91
N LEU A 1044 47.22 -30.92 3.76
CA LEU A 1044 47.89 -32.19 3.43
C LEU A 1044 47.77 -33.24 4.55
N ALA A 1045 47.75 -32.83 5.82
CA ALA A 1045 47.50 -33.73 6.95
C ALA A 1045 46.07 -34.32 6.90
N PHE A 1046 45.06 -33.49 6.63
CA PHE A 1046 43.68 -33.96 6.40
C PHE A 1046 43.54 -34.87 5.16
N LEU A 1047 44.28 -34.60 4.09
CA LEU A 1047 44.33 -35.45 2.89
C LEU A 1047 45.07 -36.78 3.14
N GLY A 1048 46.03 -36.81 4.07
CA GLY A 1048 46.83 -37.98 4.44
C GLY A 1048 46.04 -39.11 5.11
N CYS A 1049 44.83 -38.83 5.61
CA CYS A 1049 43.93 -39.79 6.26
C CYS A 1049 43.44 -40.95 5.36
N SER A 1050 43.91 -41.07 4.10
CA SER A 1050 43.39 -42.02 3.11
C SER A 1050 44.28 -43.20 2.71
N HIS A 1051 45.59 -43.23 3.03
CA HIS A 1051 46.49 -44.19 2.35
C HIS A 1051 47.77 -44.70 3.09
N ARG A 1052 47.62 -45.83 3.82
CA ARG A 1052 48.65 -46.87 4.11
C ARG A 1052 49.89 -46.43 4.92
N GLY A 1053 50.67 -47.32 5.56
CA GLY A 1053 50.50 -48.75 5.82
C GLY A 1053 51.80 -49.57 5.71
N GLY A 1054 52.47 -49.81 6.85
CA GLY A 1054 53.65 -50.69 6.96
C GLY A 1054 54.86 -50.03 7.62
N ALA A 1055 55.46 -50.67 8.63
CA ALA A 1055 56.53 -50.09 9.45
C ALA A 1055 57.88 -50.81 9.29
N SER A 1056 58.94 -50.02 9.12
CA SER A 1056 60.34 -50.39 9.32
C SER A 1056 61.11 -49.16 9.79
N ASP A 1057 62.17 -49.34 10.60
CA ASP A 1057 62.96 -48.21 11.12
C ASP A 1057 63.62 -47.45 9.96
N MET A 1058 63.07 -46.28 9.62
CA MET A 1058 63.34 -45.61 8.35
C MET A 1058 64.73 -44.99 8.35
N LYS A 1059 65.48 -45.25 7.27
CA LYS A 1059 66.79 -44.68 7.01
C LYS A 1059 66.72 -43.59 5.96
N VAL A 1060 67.20 -42.39 6.28
CA VAL A 1060 67.14 -41.22 5.39
C VAL A 1060 68.50 -40.50 5.38
N THR A 1061 69.01 -40.20 4.19
CA THR A 1061 70.30 -39.53 4.00
C THR A 1061 70.12 -38.06 3.69
N TYR A 1062 70.46 -37.20 4.66
CA TYR A 1062 70.39 -35.74 4.52
C TYR A 1062 71.82 -35.16 4.42
N ARG A 1063 72.08 -34.35 3.39
CA ARG A 1063 73.40 -33.74 3.09
C ARG A 1063 74.58 -34.74 3.18
N GLY A 1064 74.38 -35.96 2.71
CA GLY A 1064 75.42 -37.00 2.66
C GLY A 1064 75.65 -37.78 3.97
N LYS A 1065 74.78 -37.66 4.98
CA LYS A 1065 74.81 -38.52 6.18
C LYS A 1065 73.45 -39.20 6.42
N GLU A 1066 73.50 -40.52 6.63
CA GLU A 1066 72.35 -41.39 6.88
C GLU A 1066 71.95 -41.36 8.36
N LYS A 1067 70.68 -41.04 8.66
CA LYS A 1067 70.07 -41.20 9.98
C LYS A 1067 69.03 -42.31 9.94
N THR A 1068 68.96 -43.11 11.01
CA THR A 1068 67.90 -44.10 11.25
C THR A 1068 67.00 -43.57 12.36
N ILE A 1069 65.69 -43.55 12.14
CA ILE A 1069 64.69 -43.19 13.17
C ILE A 1069 64.05 -44.48 13.69
N LYS A 1070 63.98 -44.64 15.01
CA LYS A 1070 63.40 -45.81 15.66
C LYS A 1070 61.92 -45.61 15.99
N SER A 1071 61.13 -46.64 15.75
CA SER A 1071 59.70 -46.66 16.06
C SER A 1071 59.41 -46.61 17.58
N PHE A 1072 58.68 -45.58 18.02
CA PHE A 1072 58.17 -45.46 19.40
C PHE A 1072 56.80 -46.14 19.52
N ALA A 1073 56.77 -47.30 20.18
CA ALA A 1073 55.55 -48.09 20.38
C ALA A 1073 55.49 -48.69 21.80
N ARG A 1074 55.48 -47.83 22.83
CA ARG A 1074 55.03 -48.11 24.21
C ARG A 1074 54.95 -46.82 25.05
N ASP A 1075 54.24 -46.95 26.17
CA ASP A 1075 54.20 -46.08 27.35
C ASP A 1075 53.64 -44.65 27.16
N ILE A 1076 52.31 -44.53 27.34
CA ILE A 1076 51.54 -43.27 27.36
C ILE A 1076 51.83 -42.42 28.63
N ASP A 1077 52.31 -43.04 29.71
CA ASP A 1077 52.67 -42.37 30.97
C ASP A 1077 53.99 -41.55 30.89
N GLY A 1078 54.59 -41.44 29.70
CA GLY A 1078 55.89 -40.79 29.45
C GLY A 1078 55.86 -39.35 28.95
N LEU A 1079 54.70 -38.70 28.82
CA LEU A 1079 54.62 -37.31 28.34
C LEU A 1079 55.22 -36.32 29.36
N SER A 1080 56.13 -35.46 28.87
CA SER A 1080 56.89 -34.49 29.68
C SER A 1080 55.98 -33.54 30.48
N PRO A 1081 56.36 -33.13 31.71
CA PRO A 1081 55.56 -32.21 32.53
C PRO A 1081 55.28 -30.81 31.94
N THR A 1082 55.90 -30.47 30.80
CA THR A 1082 55.84 -29.14 30.17
C THR A 1082 54.55 -28.83 29.41
N TYR A 1083 53.75 -29.82 29.00
CA TYR A 1083 52.49 -29.60 28.27
C TYR A 1083 51.27 -30.15 29.02
N LYS A 1084 50.88 -29.44 30.09
CA LYS A 1084 49.49 -29.39 30.54
C LYS A 1084 48.91 -28.05 30.16
N ALA A 1085 47.85 -28.04 29.34
CA ALA A 1085 47.03 -26.86 29.18
C ALA A 1085 46.61 -26.35 30.59
N PRO A 1086 46.74 -25.05 30.90
CA PRO A 1086 46.52 -24.55 32.26
C PRO A 1086 45.18 -25.02 32.82
N ALA A 1087 45.20 -25.67 34.00
CA ALA A 1087 44.02 -26.31 34.58
C ALA A 1087 42.84 -25.34 34.76
N ALA A 1088 43.12 -24.04 34.90
CA ALA A 1088 42.13 -22.96 34.90
C ALA A 1088 41.30 -22.88 33.60
N ILE A 1089 41.92 -23.04 32.41
CA ILE A 1089 41.22 -22.96 31.11
C ILE A 1089 40.24 -24.13 30.96
N VAL A 1090 40.72 -25.35 31.26
CA VAL A 1090 39.89 -26.57 31.20
C VAL A 1090 38.77 -26.55 32.25
N ALA A 1091 39.03 -25.99 33.43
CA ALA A 1091 38.00 -25.80 34.46
C ALA A 1091 36.97 -24.73 34.09
N HIS A 1092 37.38 -23.59 33.55
CA HIS A 1092 36.50 -22.46 33.24
C HIS A 1092 35.51 -22.75 32.11
N HIS A 1093 35.86 -23.65 31.18
CA HIS A 1093 34.99 -24.05 30.07
C HIS A 1093 34.47 -25.49 30.16
N LYS A 1094 34.62 -26.15 31.32
CA LYS A 1094 34.36 -27.60 31.45
C LYS A 1094 32.97 -28.01 31.00
N GLU A 1095 31.91 -27.38 31.53
CA GLU A 1095 30.51 -27.63 31.16
C GLU A 1095 30.22 -27.30 29.69
N LYS A 1096 30.93 -26.33 29.09
CA LYS A 1096 30.73 -25.92 27.69
C LYS A 1096 31.40 -26.87 26.69
N MET A 1097 32.46 -27.56 27.11
CA MET A 1097 33.21 -28.51 26.27
C MET A 1097 32.85 -29.97 26.54
N GLU A 1098 32.04 -30.27 27.57
CA GLU A 1098 31.84 -31.63 28.06
C GLU A 1098 31.20 -32.62 27.06
N ASN A 1099 30.57 -32.11 26.00
CA ASN A 1099 29.96 -32.91 24.92
C ASN A 1099 30.84 -33.10 23.66
N LEU A 1100 32.06 -32.55 23.60
CA LEU A 1100 32.98 -32.75 22.46
C LEU A 1100 33.73 -34.08 22.57
N ASP A 1101 34.03 -34.73 21.45
CA ASP A 1101 35.01 -35.84 21.40
C ASP A 1101 36.34 -35.44 22.09
N PRO A 1102 36.98 -36.31 22.90
CA PRO A 1102 38.14 -35.94 23.73
C PRO A 1102 39.33 -35.40 22.94
N ASP A 1103 39.53 -35.89 21.72
CA ASP A 1103 40.71 -35.60 20.91
C ASP A 1103 40.51 -34.29 20.14
N ILE A 1104 39.30 -34.08 19.61
CA ILE A 1104 38.85 -32.77 19.09
C ILE A 1104 38.88 -31.70 20.19
N ARG A 1105 38.41 -32.03 21.40
CA ARG A 1105 38.42 -31.13 22.57
C ARG A 1105 39.84 -30.69 22.94
N SER A 1106 40.81 -31.61 22.85
CA SER A 1106 42.22 -31.34 23.16
C SER A 1106 42.87 -30.45 22.09
N LEU A 1107 42.60 -30.72 20.80
CA LEU A 1107 43.02 -29.86 19.69
C LEU A 1107 42.45 -28.43 19.80
N VAL A 1108 41.16 -28.28 20.06
CA VAL A 1108 40.52 -26.96 20.23
C VAL A 1108 41.11 -26.20 21.42
N ALA A 1109 41.39 -26.88 22.54
CA ALA A 1109 42.03 -26.26 23.69
C ALA A 1109 43.46 -25.75 23.38
N LEU A 1110 44.25 -26.51 22.62
CA LEU A 1110 45.60 -26.11 22.16
C LEU A 1110 45.54 -24.90 21.20
N CYS A 1111 44.55 -24.85 20.31
CA CYS A 1111 44.34 -23.68 19.44
C CYS A 1111 43.93 -22.40 20.20
N CYS A 1112 43.45 -22.52 21.45
CA CYS A 1112 43.04 -21.38 22.28
C CYS A 1112 44.18 -20.82 23.17
N VAL A 1113 45.39 -21.39 23.13
CA VAL A 1113 46.55 -20.88 23.88
C VAL A 1113 46.93 -19.49 23.37
N GLN A 1114 47.00 -18.52 24.29
CA GLN A 1114 47.16 -17.10 23.92
C GLN A 1114 48.57 -16.73 23.45
N ASP A 1115 49.63 -17.29 24.05
CA ASP A 1115 50.99 -17.12 23.56
C ASP A 1115 51.19 -17.95 22.27
N PRO A 1116 51.65 -17.36 21.14
CA PRO A 1116 51.94 -18.10 19.92
C PRO A 1116 53.04 -19.17 20.06
N ASN A 1117 53.97 -19.01 21.00
CA ASN A 1117 55.15 -19.86 21.19
C ASN A 1117 54.88 -21.09 22.09
N GLU A 1118 53.75 -21.11 22.81
CA GLU A 1118 53.29 -22.27 23.60
C GLU A 1118 52.30 -23.16 22.82
N ARG A 1119 52.26 -23.00 21.49
CA ARG A 1119 51.47 -23.85 20.59
C ARG A 1119 52.37 -24.98 20.07
N PRO A 1120 51.87 -26.22 19.96
CA PRO A 1120 52.67 -27.35 19.52
C PRO A 1120 53.20 -27.14 18.09
N GLU A 1121 54.46 -27.50 17.88
CA GLU A 1121 55.08 -27.47 16.56
C GLU A 1121 54.41 -28.46 15.62
N LEU A 1122 54.54 -28.21 14.31
CA LEU A 1122 53.80 -28.97 13.30
C LEU A 1122 54.11 -30.48 13.34
N GLU A 1123 55.35 -30.85 13.69
CA GLU A 1123 55.77 -32.26 13.76
C GLU A 1123 55.12 -33.00 14.95
N ASP A 1124 54.84 -32.30 16.07
CA ASP A 1124 54.13 -32.88 17.22
C ASP A 1124 52.63 -33.10 16.93
N LEU A 1125 52.00 -32.12 16.26
CA LEU A 1125 50.60 -32.22 15.80
C LEU A 1125 50.41 -33.37 14.79
N LEU A 1126 51.35 -33.53 13.85
CA LEU A 1126 51.35 -34.66 12.93
C LEU A 1126 51.53 -36.00 13.69
N GLY A 1127 52.39 -36.01 14.72
CA GLY A 1127 52.65 -37.19 15.56
C GLY A 1127 51.43 -37.69 16.34
N GLU A 1128 50.58 -36.80 16.87
CA GLU A 1128 49.32 -37.22 17.54
C GLU A 1128 48.28 -37.73 16.54
N VAL A 1129 48.12 -37.08 15.38
CA VAL A 1129 47.20 -37.58 14.33
C VAL A 1129 47.63 -38.99 13.86
N GLU A 1130 48.94 -39.21 13.68
CA GLU A 1130 49.48 -40.54 13.32
C GLU A 1130 49.39 -41.57 14.46
N ARG A 1131 49.29 -41.13 15.72
CA ARG A 1131 49.05 -42.00 16.89
C ARG A 1131 47.58 -42.40 16.99
N TYR A 1132 46.67 -41.44 16.83
CA TYR A 1132 45.23 -41.66 16.94
C TYR A 1132 44.70 -42.64 15.90
N VAL A 1133 45.11 -42.45 14.63
CA VAL A 1133 44.73 -43.30 13.48
C VAL A 1133 45.12 -44.78 13.66
N LYS A 1134 46.06 -45.11 14.58
CA LYS A 1134 46.53 -46.49 14.82
C LYS A 1134 45.73 -47.27 15.87
N THR A 1135 44.74 -46.67 16.55
CA THR A 1135 44.15 -47.26 17.77
C THR A 1135 42.68 -47.69 17.69
N LYS A 1136 41.94 -47.38 16.60
CA LYS A 1136 40.57 -47.87 16.38
C LYS A 1136 40.45 -48.68 15.08
N GLU A 1137 40.06 -49.95 15.21
CA GLU A 1137 39.64 -50.77 14.06
C GLU A 1137 38.23 -50.43 13.58
N GLN A 1138 38.01 -50.65 12.29
CA GLN A 1138 36.81 -50.23 11.56
C GLN A 1138 35.51 -50.94 11.96
N ASN A 1139 35.61 -52.09 12.63
CA ASN A 1139 34.46 -52.87 13.10
C ASN A 1139 33.60 -52.11 14.14
N ASP A 1140 34.20 -51.16 14.87
CA ASP A 1140 33.57 -50.51 16.02
C ASP A 1140 32.40 -49.56 15.64
N TYR A 1141 32.25 -49.25 14.34
CA TYR A 1141 31.16 -48.42 13.80
C TYR A 1141 30.02 -49.22 13.14
N VAL A 1142 30.11 -50.56 13.06
CA VAL A 1142 29.00 -51.39 12.56
C VAL A 1142 28.02 -51.69 13.69
N GLY A 1143 26.97 -50.86 13.80
CA GLY A 1143 25.84 -51.11 14.71
C GLY A 1143 25.81 -50.30 16.00
N LYS A 1144 26.81 -49.45 16.28
CA LYS A 1144 26.70 -48.45 17.36
C LYS A 1144 25.77 -47.32 16.91
N LYS A 1145 24.78 -47.00 17.74
CA LYS A 1145 24.01 -45.74 17.64
C LYS A 1145 24.98 -44.56 17.66
N TYR A 1146 24.71 -43.54 16.84
CA TYR A 1146 25.30 -42.22 17.02
C TYR A 1146 25.02 -41.71 18.44
N TYR A 1147 25.99 -41.04 19.08
CA TYR A 1147 25.73 -40.32 20.32
C TYR A 1147 24.73 -39.19 20.04
N GLU A 1148 23.61 -39.18 20.76
CA GLU A 1148 22.37 -38.50 20.33
C GLU A 1148 22.39 -36.96 20.38
N ASN A 1149 23.58 -36.33 20.56
CA ASN A 1149 23.76 -34.88 20.75
C ASN A 1149 24.69 -34.17 19.75
N GLU A 1150 25.44 -34.89 18.90
CA GLU A 1150 26.26 -34.22 17.86
C GLU A 1150 25.36 -33.67 16.75
N SER A 1151 25.11 -32.36 16.78
CA SER A 1151 24.22 -31.67 15.85
C SER A 1151 24.82 -30.36 15.34
N ASN A 1152 24.39 -29.94 14.15
CA ASN A 1152 24.78 -28.66 13.54
C ASN A 1152 24.50 -27.46 14.47
N ALA A 1153 23.45 -27.55 15.32
CA ALA A 1153 23.14 -26.56 16.33
C ALA A 1153 24.19 -26.47 17.44
N ALA A 1154 24.76 -27.59 17.89
CA ALA A 1154 25.83 -27.60 18.89
C ALA A 1154 27.11 -26.94 18.34
N ILE A 1155 27.51 -27.29 17.12
CA ILE A 1155 28.69 -26.73 16.45
C ILE A 1155 28.50 -25.22 16.19
N SER A 1156 27.35 -24.82 15.63
CA SER A 1156 27.02 -23.41 15.39
C SER A 1156 26.99 -22.58 16.68
N ARG A 1157 26.49 -23.17 17.78
CA ARG A 1157 26.50 -22.54 19.11
C ARG A 1157 27.91 -22.38 19.68
N ILE A 1158 28.79 -23.37 19.52
CA ILE A 1158 30.20 -23.26 19.93
C ILE A 1158 30.92 -22.16 19.14
N VAL A 1159 30.74 -22.10 17.82
CA VAL A 1159 31.28 -21.00 16.99
C VAL A 1159 30.76 -19.64 17.46
N SER A 1160 29.48 -19.54 17.81
CA SER A 1160 28.87 -18.30 18.28
C SER A 1160 29.34 -17.87 19.67
N GLU A 1161 29.43 -18.80 20.64
CA GLU A 1161 29.78 -18.48 22.03
C GLU A 1161 31.30 -18.38 22.29
N VAL A 1162 32.16 -18.97 21.45
CA VAL A 1162 33.62 -18.98 21.67
C VAL A 1162 34.37 -17.96 20.78
N MET A 1163 33.92 -17.71 19.54
CA MET A 1163 34.66 -16.84 18.59
C MET A 1163 34.14 -15.39 18.48
N LEU A 1164 32.95 -15.08 19.01
CA LEU A 1164 32.30 -13.77 18.80
C LEU A 1164 32.09 -12.91 20.06
N ASP A 1165 32.14 -13.47 21.26
CA ASP A 1165 31.96 -12.72 22.53
C ASP A 1165 33.21 -12.72 23.43
N ALA A 1166 34.38 -12.56 22.81
CA ALA A 1166 35.60 -12.19 23.51
C ALA A 1166 35.51 -10.74 24.01
N LYS A 1167 34.80 -10.52 25.12
CA LYS A 1167 34.70 -9.23 25.78
C LYS A 1167 36.03 -8.89 26.47
N ASP A 1168 36.73 -7.88 25.94
CA ASP A 1168 37.68 -7.11 26.74
C ASP A 1168 36.93 -6.50 27.93
N LYS A 1169 37.35 -6.86 29.15
CA LYS A 1169 36.98 -6.16 30.38
C LYS A 1169 38.07 -5.16 30.72
N GLU A 1170 37.72 -3.89 30.85
CA GLU A 1170 38.59 -2.95 31.58
C GLU A 1170 38.46 -3.22 33.10
N GLU A 1171 39.62 -3.52 33.70
CA GLU A 1171 40.03 -3.35 35.10
C GLU A 1171 39.02 -3.55 36.25
N THR A 1172 39.07 -4.74 36.90
CA THR A 1172 38.98 -4.83 38.38
C THR A 1172 39.73 -6.06 38.92
N GLU A 1173 40.82 -5.88 39.68
CA GLU A 1173 41.27 -6.81 40.73
C GLU A 1173 41.86 -6.03 41.94
N PRO A 1174 41.67 -6.48 43.21
CA PRO A 1174 42.09 -5.74 44.39
C PRO A 1174 43.19 -6.41 45.25
N ILE A 1175 44.11 -5.63 45.81
CA ILE A 1175 45.00 -6.03 46.94
C ILE A 1175 45.17 -4.85 47.95
N PRO A 1176 45.79 -4.99 49.14
CA PRO A 1176 45.04 -4.99 50.40
C PRO A 1176 45.31 -3.78 51.35
N PRO A 1177 44.53 -3.58 52.43
CA PRO A 1177 44.62 -2.40 53.29
C PRO A 1177 45.54 -2.54 54.52
N LEU A 1178 46.26 -1.45 54.86
CA LEU A 1178 46.86 -1.20 56.19
C LEU A 1178 46.68 0.28 56.61
N ARG A 1179 46.61 0.53 57.92
CA ARG A 1179 46.38 1.85 58.60
C ARG A 1179 47.73 2.54 58.97
N PRO A 1180 47.81 3.71 59.68
CA PRO A 1180 46.80 4.66 60.23
C PRO A 1180 47.18 6.16 59.91
N PRO A 1181 46.93 7.25 60.69
CA PRO A 1181 46.03 7.52 61.84
C PRO A 1181 45.26 8.91 61.86
N PHE A 1182 44.38 9.08 62.87
CA PHE A 1182 44.01 10.31 63.64
C PHE A 1182 43.38 11.62 63.05
N LEU A 1183 42.30 12.07 63.73
CA LEU A 1183 41.91 13.46 64.13
C LEU A 1183 41.56 14.50 63.01
N SER A 1184 40.68 15.51 63.20
CA SER A 1184 39.85 15.98 64.34
C SER A 1184 38.62 16.83 63.89
N THR A 1185 37.75 17.18 64.84
CA THR A 1185 36.57 18.09 64.76
C THR A 1185 36.91 19.51 65.29
N PRO A 1186 35.97 20.49 65.47
CA PRO A 1186 35.02 21.13 64.51
C PRO A 1186 34.87 22.68 64.68
N SER A 1187 34.23 23.38 63.72
CA SER A 1187 33.46 24.67 63.88
C SER A 1187 32.93 25.13 62.50
N LEU A 1188 31.72 25.65 62.25
CA LEU A 1188 30.84 26.68 62.89
C LEU A 1188 31.41 28.12 62.77
N GLY A 1189 30.76 29.09 62.10
CA GLY A 1189 29.44 29.11 61.44
C GLY A 1189 29.29 30.20 60.34
N PRO A 1190 28.19 30.97 60.29
CA PRO A 1190 27.05 30.61 59.41
C PRO A 1190 26.50 31.78 58.52
N SER A 1191 25.28 31.60 57.98
CA SER A 1191 24.37 32.52 57.22
C SER A 1191 24.38 32.37 55.69
N LEU A 1192 23.25 32.29 54.94
CA LEU A 1192 21.80 32.18 55.27
C LEU A 1192 21.02 31.50 54.09
N LEU A 1193 19.98 30.69 54.40
CA LEU A 1193 18.70 30.47 53.66
C LEU A 1193 18.67 30.07 52.15
N ASN A 1194 17.77 29.19 51.64
CA ASN A 1194 16.82 28.23 52.26
C ASN A 1194 16.23 27.25 51.19
N PRO A 1195 16.03 25.95 51.49
CA PRO A 1195 15.10 25.09 50.72
C PRO A 1195 14.21 24.14 51.58
N PHE A 1196 13.24 23.49 50.93
CA PHE A 1196 12.49 22.28 51.38
C PHE A 1196 13.44 21.04 51.53
N PRO A 1197 13.04 19.81 51.97
CA PRO A 1197 11.70 19.25 52.24
C PRO A 1197 11.63 18.33 53.51
N GLY A 1198 10.70 17.36 53.53
CA GLY A 1198 10.76 16.11 54.32
C GLY A 1198 9.59 15.17 53.98
N VAL A 1199 9.64 13.84 54.13
CA VAL A 1199 10.70 12.85 54.44
C VAL A 1199 10.37 11.54 53.67
N SER A 1200 11.28 10.55 53.61
CA SER A 1200 11.12 9.30 52.84
C SER A 1200 11.46 8.02 53.63
N ARG A 1201 11.14 6.85 53.02
CA ARG A 1201 11.65 5.47 53.24
C ARG A 1201 10.99 4.51 54.26
N ASP A 1202 10.46 3.42 53.69
CA ASP A 1202 10.59 1.97 54.02
C ASP A 1202 11.88 1.54 54.79
N PRO A 1203 11.97 0.36 55.49
CA PRO A 1203 11.83 -0.97 54.84
C PRO A 1203 11.52 -2.27 55.66
N LEU A 1204 11.33 -3.38 54.92
CA LEU A 1204 11.77 -4.80 55.13
C LEU A 1204 10.72 -5.96 55.05
N ASP A 1205 11.19 -7.05 54.41
CA ASP A 1205 10.95 -8.50 54.57
C ASP A 1205 9.60 -9.23 54.27
N ALA A 1206 9.49 -9.71 53.01
CA ALA A 1206 9.56 -11.13 52.59
C ALA A 1206 8.39 -12.17 52.76
N TYR A 1207 8.36 -13.11 51.78
CA TYR A 1207 7.69 -14.44 51.69
C TYR A 1207 6.13 -14.60 51.65
N GLY A 1208 5.58 -14.89 50.45
CA GLY A 1208 5.22 -16.30 50.10
C GLY A 1208 3.76 -16.83 50.05
N ILE A 1209 3.13 -16.80 48.85
CA ILE A 1209 2.17 -17.80 48.26
C ILE A 1209 0.72 -17.94 48.91
N PRO A 1210 -0.26 -18.81 48.47
CA PRO A 1210 -1.72 -18.45 48.38
C PRO A 1210 -2.67 -19.39 49.22
N PRO A 1211 -4.06 -19.33 49.20
CA PRO A 1211 -4.96 -19.68 48.06
C PRO A 1211 -6.39 -19.00 48.00
N PRO A 1212 -7.23 -19.29 46.97
CA PRO A 1212 -8.69 -18.97 46.90
C PRO A 1212 -9.58 -20.22 47.19
N PRO A 1213 -10.94 -20.24 47.02
CA PRO A 1213 -12.06 -19.27 47.20
C PRO A 1213 -12.97 -19.74 48.40
N PRO A 1214 -14.35 -19.63 48.49
CA PRO A 1214 -15.42 -18.81 47.88
C PRO A 1214 -16.19 -17.98 48.97
N GLY A 1215 -17.52 -17.73 49.06
CA GLY A 1215 -18.74 -18.09 48.29
C GLY A 1215 -20.10 -17.72 48.98
N LEU A 1216 -21.24 -18.01 48.32
CA LEU A 1216 -22.67 -17.96 48.77
C LEU A 1216 -23.39 -16.59 49.00
N GLY A 1217 -24.71 -16.59 48.70
CA GLY A 1217 -25.76 -15.63 49.13
C GLY A 1217 -26.95 -16.42 49.75
N PRO A 1218 -28.25 -16.03 49.65
CA PRO A 1218 -28.89 -14.82 49.08
C PRO A 1218 -29.99 -14.18 50.00
N GLY A 1219 -30.81 -13.25 49.47
CA GLY A 1219 -32.09 -12.78 50.05
C GLY A 1219 -32.41 -11.31 49.67
N SER A 1220 -33.51 -10.93 49.00
CA SER A 1220 -34.97 -11.04 49.29
C SER A 1220 -35.48 -10.00 50.31
N GLY A 1221 -36.53 -9.20 50.07
CA GLY A 1221 -37.30 -8.92 48.83
C GLY A 1221 -38.71 -8.35 49.11
N GLY A 1222 -39.33 -7.69 48.12
CA GLY A 1222 -40.74 -7.24 48.14
C GLY A 1222 -41.05 -5.94 48.90
N ALA A 1223 -42.25 -5.35 48.81
CA ALA A 1223 -43.38 -5.59 47.87
C ALA A 1223 -44.42 -4.43 47.91
N GLY A 1224 -45.18 -4.24 46.82
CA GLY A 1224 -46.42 -3.40 46.76
C GLY A 1224 -46.21 -1.88 46.65
N GLY A 1225 -47.20 -1.09 46.22
CA GLY A 1225 -48.53 -1.47 45.71
C GLY A 1225 -49.42 -0.27 45.30
N TYR A 1226 -50.48 -0.58 44.54
CA TYR A 1226 -51.62 0.26 44.09
C TYR A 1226 -52.22 1.15 45.22
N SER A 1227 -52.90 2.31 45.00
CA SER A 1227 -53.11 3.16 43.81
C SER A 1227 -53.51 4.62 44.20
N PRO A 1228 -54.68 5.22 43.86
CA PRO A 1228 -54.69 6.43 43.01
C PRO A 1228 -55.25 7.72 43.66
N GLY A 1229 -55.00 8.87 43.02
CA GLY A 1229 -55.63 10.16 43.35
C GLY A 1229 -55.73 11.07 42.12
N GLN A 1230 -56.82 11.84 42.01
CA GLN A 1230 -57.19 12.59 40.80
C GLN A 1230 -57.67 14.02 41.15
N THR A 1231 -57.46 14.98 40.23
CA THR A 1231 -57.96 16.38 40.24
C THR A 1231 -57.43 17.33 41.34
N GLY A 1232 -57.29 18.65 41.11
CA GLY A 1232 -57.40 19.38 39.84
C GLY A 1232 -57.37 20.93 39.95
N PHE A 1233 -57.09 21.57 38.82
CA PHE A 1233 -57.40 22.96 38.39
C PHE A 1233 -57.11 24.22 39.25
N GLY A 1234 -56.51 25.21 38.58
CA GLY A 1234 -56.43 26.63 38.97
C GLY A 1234 -55.15 27.32 38.47
N GLY A 1235 -55.15 28.33 37.59
CA GLY A 1235 -56.24 28.88 36.77
C GLY A 1235 -56.27 30.42 36.74
N ASP A 1236 -55.47 31.06 35.88
CA ASP A 1236 -55.52 32.51 35.58
C ASP A 1236 -54.99 32.78 34.14
N SER A 1237 -55.34 33.92 33.52
CA SER A 1237 -55.40 34.03 32.04
C SER A 1237 -55.01 35.37 31.39
N PHE A 1238 -54.18 35.31 30.33
CA PHE A 1238 -54.22 36.04 29.03
C PHE A 1238 -54.41 37.59 28.95
N PRO A 1239 -54.20 38.26 27.79
CA PRO A 1239 -53.45 37.93 26.56
C PRO A 1239 -52.44 39.03 26.12
N GLY A 1240 -51.72 38.83 25.00
CA GLY A 1240 -51.02 39.93 24.30
C GLY A 1240 -50.07 39.51 23.17
N GLU A 1241 -50.51 39.61 21.91
CA GLU A 1241 -49.68 39.31 20.72
C GLU A 1241 -48.89 40.53 20.21
N ARG A 1242 -47.71 40.29 19.60
CA ARG A 1242 -47.24 40.95 18.36
C ARG A 1242 -46.02 40.25 17.74
N SER A 1243 -45.74 40.57 16.48
CA SER A 1243 -44.92 39.76 15.56
C SER A 1243 -43.84 40.57 14.81
N TYR A 1244 -43.04 39.85 13.99
CA TYR A 1244 -42.01 40.30 13.01
C TYR A 1244 -40.61 40.68 13.54
N GLY A 1245 -39.56 40.17 12.84
CA GLY A 1245 -38.18 40.69 12.93
C GLY A 1245 -37.05 39.68 12.65
N ALA A 1246 -36.52 39.67 11.42
CA ALA A 1246 -35.25 39.03 11.00
C ALA A 1246 -34.73 39.73 9.73
N PRO A 1247 -33.49 39.50 9.21
CA PRO A 1247 -32.27 38.93 9.79
C PRO A 1247 -31.16 40.03 9.95
N PRO A 1248 -29.86 39.73 10.23
CA PRO A 1248 -28.92 39.36 9.15
C PRO A 1248 -27.71 38.45 9.53
N SER A 1249 -27.00 38.03 8.49
CA SER A 1249 -25.76 37.22 8.41
C SER A 1249 -24.58 37.60 9.32
N LYS A 1250 -23.79 36.60 9.72
CA LYS A 1250 -22.42 36.45 9.19
C LYS A 1250 -21.94 35.00 9.20
#